data_AF-A0A2T4NN56-F1
#
_entry.id   AF-A0A2T4NN56-F1
#
_cell.length_a   1.000
_cell.length_b   1.000
_cell.length_c   1.000
_cell.angle_alpha   90.00
_cell.angle_beta   90.00
_cell.angle_gamma   90.00
#
_symmetry.space_group_name_H-M   'P 1'
#
loop_
_entity.id
_entity.type
_entity.pdbx_description
1 polymer ?
#
loop_
_entity_poly.entity_id
_entity_poly.type
_entity_poly.pdbx_seq_one_letter_code
_entity_poly.pdbx_strand_id
1 'polypeptide(L)'
;MRTVTANYACAAGIRATRHSRSRAVGLFLTLLALTALFAAATPAGAADSPTRAAYLADRLRENPVHVSDQLPRKVPLSSAPDFARIAKKTGVPTYVLVLPLQTSADSRQLLGAVHDRLGRDGLYVLFEGPDITEARAFGVDAPADAAVTVTQYELPYDAGPLLSFERFADVIAQGGEKATARAEAAREKYQDDEPAEMYIGPSDRQNQSFLTGILLTGVPLSILLSAACARRGRPRKPVLHRLVWGGAVLSAAAVALTATVVFDQTRSSAAEPPTPADLSARVERVAAGLKQDPVYADPESPRVLDARQLNRLHERIRDFRRSDGGGPVYVSLVPQTPESESAGDSGLFAAAVHAKVGRDGVYVVADPADGTIDVCNHGLRLDGNRLSFDVPDSVTLGDSRADEAGDHLLGERLDALMTFLDDTPRTDRPWSEPAPPAPPSATRETALPALFSTDFWPGLLVGAFAALLLSSLVAGATWIVRGLRRRRSPVPEPSGSLPLTAPTEPSVSYLRRTAYAELTALASRFGDTDDRERAWDHLDAALLLVDGDPGRVRQPGTDAATLVAVIVLARAGRAALAGDPADLCCGVNPLHGPAARRHHVRVSAEGNSRRLLPVCALCGDTAVAAPGLVPGRLLKLPDPSLGNARFPYYDVTDGPLTAVPQGIARLIDKVRETAGVH
;
A
#
# COMPACT_ATOMS: atom_id res chain seq x y z
N MET A 1 4.94 -22.46 20.17
CA MET A 1 4.66 -23.91 20.00
C MET A 1 3.69 -24.03 18.83
N ARG A 2 3.96 -24.60 17.65
CA ARG A 2 5.07 -25.37 17.08
C ARG A 2 5.39 -24.78 15.70
N THR A 3 6.67 -24.77 15.40
CA THR A 3 7.33 -24.55 14.10
C THR A 3 7.15 -25.72 13.15
N VAL A 4 7.45 -25.51 11.85
CA VAL A 4 8.24 -26.34 10.88
C VAL A 4 7.75 -25.97 9.46
N THR A 5 8.41 -25.13 8.65
CA THR A 5 9.65 -25.25 7.83
C THR A 5 9.70 -26.37 6.79
N ALA A 6 10.21 -25.99 5.59
CA ALA A 6 10.97 -26.76 4.60
C ALA A 6 10.15 -27.51 3.53
N ASN A 7 10.56 -27.69 2.26
CA ASN A 7 11.67 -27.19 1.43
C ASN A 7 11.55 -27.83 0.02
N TYR A 8 12.16 -27.16 -0.97
CA TYR A 8 12.85 -27.66 -2.19
C TYR A 8 12.27 -28.76 -3.10
N ALA A 9 12.07 -28.34 -4.36
CA ALA A 9 12.65 -28.87 -5.62
C ALA A 9 13.04 -30.36 -5.72
N CYS A 10 12.53 -31.02 -6.77
CA CYS A 10 13.28 -32.04 -7.47
C CYS A 10 12.97 -32.02 -8.98
N ALA A 11 14.03 -31.89 -9.75
CA ALA A 11 14.06 -31.92 -11.20
C ALA A 11 13.96 -33.37 -11.70
N ALA A 12 13.20 -33.60 -12.78
CA ALA A 12 13.31 -34.80 -13.60
C ALA A 12 13.60 -34.36 -15.03
N GLY A 13 14.83 -34.64 -15.48
CA GLY A 13 15.27 -34.40 -16.85
C GLY A 13 14.71 -35.43 -17.82
N ILE A 14 14.36 -34.98 -19.03
CA ILE A 14 14.19 -35.86 -20.18
C ILE A 14 15.21 -35.46 -21.24
N ARG A 15 16.10 -36.42 -21.47
CA ARG A 15 17.20 -36.41 -22.41
C ARG A 15 16.65 -36.59 -23.82
N ALA A 16 17.07 -35.70 -24.72
CA ALA A 16 16.81 -35.79 -26.15
C ALA A 16 17.49 -37.02 -26.78
N THR A 17 16.78 -37.72 -27.67
CA THR A 17 17.38 -38.58 -28.69
C THR A 17 16.86 -38.22 -30.08
N ARG A 18 17.80 -38.28 -31.02
CA ARG A 18 17.78 -37.79 -32.40
C ARG A 18 17.53 -38.99 -33.33
N HIS A 19 17.05 -38.70 -34.54
CA HIS A 19 16.71 -39.57 -35.69
C HIS A 19 15.20 -39.91 -35.78
N SER A 20 14.51 -39.70 -36.90
CA SER A 20 14.94 -39.77 -38.29
C SER A 20 14.18 -38.78 -39.20
N ARG A 21 14.95 -38.02 -39.98
CA ARG A 21 14.51 -37.29 -41.16
C ARG A 21 14.28 -38.30 -42.28
N SER A 22 13.03 -38.63 -42.63
CA SER A 22 12.64 -39.18 -43.95
C SER A 22 11.17 -39.61 -44.09
N ARG A 23 10.23 -39.00 -43.33
CA ARG A 23 8.78 -39.23 -43.52
C ARG A 23 7.90 -37.97 -43.37
N ALA A 24 8.46 -36.78 -43.58
CA ALA A 24 7.72 -35.51 -43.45
C ALA A 24 7.32 -34.86 -44.79
N VAL A 25 7.80 -35.37 -45.93
CA VAL A 25 7.51 -34.77 -47.25
C VAL A 25 6.28 -35.40 -47.93
N GLY A 26 5.88 -36.62 -47.55
CA GLY A 26 4.69 -37.28 -48.08
C GLY A 26 3.36 -36.96 -47.36
N LEU A 27 3.42 -36.39 -46.14
CA LEU A 27 2.22 -36.06 -45.35
C LEU A 27 1.76 -34.60 -45.53
N PHE A 28 2.63 -33.73 -46.06
CA PHE A 28 2.31 -32.32 -46.28
C PHE A 28 1.53 -32.08 -47.59
N LEU A 29 1.70 -32.95 -48.59
CA LEU A 29 0.99 -32.86 -49.88
C LEU A 29 -0.42 -33.46 -49.84
N THR A 30 -0.69 -34.41 -48.94
CA THR A 30 -2.05 -34.94 -48.71
C THR A 30 -2.89 -34.07 -47.77
N LEU A 31 -2.26 -33.29 -46.88
CA LEU A 31 -2.97 -32.30 -46.06
C LEU A 31 -3.37 -31.04 -46.85
N LEU A 32 -2.63 -30.70 -47.91
CA LEU A 32 -2.94 -29.57 -48.81
C LEU A 32 -4.00 -29.90 -49.88
N ALA A 33 -4.31 -31.18 -50.11
CA ALA A 33 -5.35 -31.61 -51.03
C ALA A 33 -6.73 -31.78 -50.37
N LEU A 34 -6.81 -31.87 -49.04
CA LEU A 34 -8.08 -31.93 -48.29
C LEU A 34 -8.60 -30.55 -47.84
N THR A 35 -7.75 -29.52 -47.83
CA THR A 35 -8.15 -28.13 -47.53
C THR A 35 -8.76 -27.40 -48.73
N ALA A 36 -8.67 -27.97 -49.94
CA ALA A 36 -9.22 -27.38 -51.16
C ALA A 36 -10.66 -27.84 -51.51
N LEU A 37 -11.28 -28.73 -50.71
CA LEU A 37 -12.66 -29.20 -50.93
C LEU A 37 -13.68 -28.75 -49.86
N PHE A 38 -13.29 -27.92 -48.91
CA PHE A 38 -14.21 -27.23 -47.98
C PHE A 38 -14.25 -25.71 -48.19
N ALA A 39 -13.78 -25.24 -49.35
CA ALA A 39 -13.87 -23.84 -49.78
C ALA A 39 -15.09 -23.62 -50.70
N ALA A 40 -16.31 -23.81 -50.18
CA ALA A 40 -17.56 -23.27 -50.73
C ALA A 40 -18.77 -23.63 -49.85
N ALA A 41 -18.74 -23.26 -48.58
CA ALA A 41 -19.92 -23.02 -47.77
C ALA A 41 -19.52 -22.12 -46.61
N THR A 42 -19.09 -20.90 -46.93
CA THR A 42 -19.20 -19.81 -45.96
C THR A 42 -20.65 -19.79 -45.51
N PRO A 43 -20.97 -19.96 -44.21
CA PRO A 43 -22.28 -19.53 -43.75
C PRO A 43 -22.32 -18.06 -44.13
N ALA A 44 -23.29 -17.69 -44.96
CA ALA A 44 -23.58 -16.29 -45.20
C ALA A 44 -23.79 -15.69 -43.82
N GLY A 45 -22.79 -14.91 -43.36
CA GLY A 45 -22.86 -14.16 -42.13
C GLY A 45 -24.19 -13.43 -42.13
N ALA A 46 -24.86 -13.44 -40.99
CA ALA A 46 -26.09 -12.72 -40.75
C ALA A 46 -25.93 -11.30 -41.30
N ALA A 47 -26.39 -11.08 -42.52
CA ALA A 47 -26.36 -9.80 -43.16
C ALA A 47 -27.18 -8.90 -42.24
N ASP A 48 -26.51 -7.87 -41.71
CA ASP A 48 -27.09 -6.83 -40.88
C ASP A 48 -28.53 -6.58 -41.31
N SER A 49 -29.48 -6.94 -40.45
CA SER A 49 -30.88 -7.11 -40.86
C SER A 49 -31.32 -5.81 -41.52
N PRO A 50 -31.84 -5.82 -42.76
CA PRO A 50 -32.11 -4.62 -43.57
C PRO A 50 -32.94 -3.52 -42.89
N THR A 51 -33.55 -3.86 -41.76
CA THR A 51 -34.37 -3.06 -40.87
C THR A 51 -33.60 -2.31 -39.77
N ARG A 52 -32.46 -2.80 -39.26
CA ARG A 52 -31.70 -2.11 -38.19
C ARG A 52 -31.04 -0.86 -38.75
N ALA A 53 -30.25 -1.01 -39.81
CA ALA A 53 -29.67 0.11 -40.53
C ALA A 53 -30.74 1.08 -41.07
N ALA A 54 -31.92 0.59 -41.46
CA ALA A 54 -33.04 1.45 -41.86
C ALA A 54 -33.58 2.28 -40.70
N TYR A 55 -33.82 1.65 -39.55
CA TYR A 55 -34.26 2.34 -38.35
C TYR A 55 -33.25 3.42 -37.92
N LEU A 56 -31.96 3.09 -37.89
CA LEU A 56 -30.91 4.06 -37.52
C LEU A 56 -30.79 5.19 -38.55
N ALA A 57 -30.90 4.90 -39.84
CA ALA A 57 -30.94 5.93 -40.88
C ALA A 57 -32.16 6.84 -40.73
N ASP A 58 -33.32 6.31 -40.35
CA ASP A 58 -34.53 7.08 -40.08
C ASP A 58 -34.32 8.02 -38.87
N ARG A 59 -33.71 7.53 -37.79
CA ARG A 59 -33.32 8.36 -36.64
C ARG A 59 -32.34 9.46 -37.02
N LEU A 60 -31.32 9.14 -37.82
CA LEU A 60 -30.35 10.11 -38.31
C LEU A 60 -30.95 11.16 -39.26
N ARG A 61 -32.06 10.82 -39.93
CA ARG A 61 -32.80 11.76 -40.78
C ARG A 61 -33.52 12.82 -39.95
N GLU A 62 -34.05 12.42 -38.78
CA GLU A 62 -34.68 13.32 -37.81
C GLU A 62 -33.65 14.18 -37.08
N ASN A 63 -32.58 13.56 -36.56
CA ASN A 63 -31.51 14.22 -35.83
C ASN A 63 -30.16 13.62 -36.21
N PRO A 64 -29.12 14.41 -36.55
CA PRO A 64 -27.82 13.88 -36.97
C PRO A 64 -27.06 13.13 -35.87
N VAL A 65 -27.57 13.13 -34.64
CA VAL A 65 -27.02 12.39 -33.51
C VAL A 65 -28.11 11.50 -32.95
N HIS A 66 -27.85 10.20 -32.90
CA HIS A 66 -28.69 9.22 -32.24
C HIS A 66 -27.94 8.65 -31.03
N VAL A 67 -28.52 8.84 -29.84
CA VAL A 67 -28.05 8.19 -28.61
C VAL A 67 -29.09 7.12 -28.25
N SER A 68 -28.64 5.89 -28.04
CA SER A 68 -29.53 4.79 -27.65
C SER A 68 -30.07 5.00 -26.24
N ASP A 69 -31.36 4.70 -26.05
CA ASP A 69 -31.99 4.66 -24.72
C ASP A 69 -31.64 3.39 -23.94
N GLN A 70 -30.84 2.48 -24.51
CA GLN A 70 -30.36 1.26 -23.84
C GLN A 70 -29.17 1.49 -22.90
N LEU A 71 -28.53 2.66 -22.94
CA LEU A 71 -27.33 2.97 -22.15
C LEU A 71 -27.47 4.21 -21.22
N PRO A 72 -28.61 4.47 -20.58
CA PRO A 72 -28.84 5.74 -19.88
C PRO A 72 -27.82 5.98 -18.75
N ARG A 73 -27.26 4.94 -18.13
CA ARG A 73 -26.26 5.09 -17.05
C ARG A 73 -24.86 5.45 -17.54
N LYS A 74 -24.55 5.16 -18.81
CA LYS A 74 -23.23 5.41 -19.41
C LYS A 74 -23.25 6.66 -20.29
N VAL A 75 -24.24 6.74 -21.18
CA VAL A 75 -24.44 7.87 -22.10
C VAL A 75 -25.93 8.24 -22.11
N PRO A 76 -26.36 9.17 -21.26
CA PRO A 76 -27.78 9.55 -21.19
C PRO A 76 -28.23 10.25 -22.46
N LEU A 77 -29.51 10.10 -22.85
CA LEU A 77 -30.09 10.77 -24.04
C LEU A 77 -29.93 12.30 -23.97
N SER A 78 -30.01 12.85 -22.75
CA SER A 78 -29.78 14.26 -22.47
C SER A 78 -28.41 14.79 -22.90
N SER A 79 -27.42 13.92 -23.17
CA SER A 79 -26.09 14.30 -23.71
C SER A 79 -26.06 14.50 -25.23
N ALA A 80 -27.10 14.09 -25.97
CA ALA A 80 -27.15 14.22 -27.44
C ALA A 80 -26.88 15.65 -27.97
N PRO A 81 -27.36 16.74 -27.32
CA PRO A 81 -27.02 18.11 -27.72
C PRO A 81 -25.52 18.42 -27.65
N ASP A 82 -24.78 17.83 -26.70
CA ASP A 82 -23.34 18.03 -26.56
C ASP A 82 -22.57 17.33 -27.67
N PHE A 83 -22.95 16.09 -28.02
CA PHE A 83 -22.45 15.44 -29.24
C PHE A 83 -22.76 16.29 -30.48
N ALA A 84 -23.98 16.80 -30.63
CA ALA A 84 -24.33 17.64 -31.78
C ALA A 84 -23.50 18.94 -31.84
N ARG A 85 -23.13 19.50 -30.69
CA ARG A 85 -22.24 20.66 -30.60
C ARG A 85 -20.81 20.31 -31.02
N ILE A 86 -20.28 19.18 -30.58
CA ILE A 86 -18.94 18.71 -30.94
C ILE A 86 -18.87 18.35 -32.43
N ALA A 87 -19.91 17.69 -32.96
CA ALA A 87 -20.02 17.30 -34.36
C ALA A 87 -19.88 18.50 -35.31
N LYS A 88 -20.29 19.71 -34.90
CA LYS A 88 -20.11 20.93 -35.71
C LYS A 88 -18.64 21.36 -35.85
N LYS A 89 -17.76 20.95 -34.93
CA LYS A 89 -16.33 21.29 -34.96
C LYS A 89 -15.57 20.54 -36.07
N THR A 90 -16.11 19.43 -36.58
CA THR A 90 -15.45 18.64 -37.64
C THR A 90 -15.40 19.36 -38.98
N GLY A 91 -16.25 20.37 -39.20
CA GLY A 91 -16.31 21.13 -40.45
C GLY A 91 -17.03 20.42 -41.60
N VAL A 92 -17.52 19.20 -41.41
CA VAL A 92 -18.29 18.42 -42.40
C VAL A 92 -19.61 17.92 -41.80
N PRO A 93 -20.65 17.63 -42.60
CA PRO A 93 -21.86 16.97 -42.09
C PRO A 93 -21.46 15.70 -41.35
N THR A 94 -21.78 15.62 -40.05
CA THR A 94 -21.33 14.53 -39.18
C THR A 94 -22.55 13.86 -38.54
N TYR A 95 -22.63 12.54 -38.70
CA TYR A 95 -23.67 11.68 -38.19
C TYR A 95 -23.10 10.79 -37.09
N VAL A 96 -23.67 10.85 -35.89
CA VAL A 96 -23.17 10.13 -34.72
C VAL A 96 -24.19 9.10 -34.27
N LEU A 97 -23.75 7.86 -34.11
CA LEU A 97 -24.52 6.76 -33.53
C LEU A 97 -23.85 6.35 -32.21
N VAL A 98 -24.57 6.41 -31.10
CA VAL A 98 -24.13 5.88 -29.80
C VAL A 98 -25.00 4.69 -29.45
N LEU A 99 -24.45 3.49 -29.59
CA LEU A 99 -25.15 2.23 -29.45
C LEU A 99 -24.61 1.43 -28.25
N PRO A 100 -25.43 0.54 -27.66
CA PRO A 100 -24.95 -0.46 -26.71
C PRO A 100 -23.82 -1.29 -27.30
N LEU A 101 -22.86 -1.69 -26.45
CA LEU A 101 -21.82 -2.61 -26.85
C LEU A 101 -22.48 -3.92 -27.29
N GLN A 102 -22.36 -4.23 -28.57
CA GLN A 102 -22.81 -5.48 -29.15
C GLN A 102 -21.62 -6.08 -29.88
N THR A 103 -21.24 -7.29 -29.50
CA THR A 103 -20.08 -8.06 -29.98
C THR A 103 -20.20 -8.49 -31.46
N SER A 104 -20.75 -7.64 -32.34
CA SER A 104 -20.85 -7.92 -33.77
C SER A 104 -19.61 -7.40 -34.50
N ALA A 105 -18.93 -8.30 -35.21
CA ALA A 105 -17.71 -8.03 -36.00
C ALA A 105 -17.92 -7.13 -37.24
N ASP A 106 -19.00 -6.35 -37.30
CA ASP A 106 -19.51 -5.76 -38.54
C ASP A 106 -19.84 -4.25 -38.47
N SER A 107 -19.26 -3.52 -37.52
CA SER A 107 -19.46 -2.08 -37.31
C SER A 107 -19.24 -1.25 -38.60
N ARG A 108 -18.33 -1.68 -39.49
CA ARG A 108 -18.09 -1.04 -40.79
C ARG A 108 -19.23 -1.21 -41.78
N GLN A 109 -19.77 -2.42 -41.88
CA GLN A 109 -20.86 -2.72 -42.78
C GLN A 109 -22.14 -2.03 -42.28
N LEU A 110 -22.34 -1.94 -40.97
CA LEU A 110 -23.43 -1.17 -40.39
C LEU A 110 -23.37 0.30 -40.81
N LEU A 111 -22.21 0.97 -40.66
CA LEU A 111 -22.06 2.36 -41.09
C LEU A 111 -22.29 2.55 -42.60
N GLY A 112 -21.80 1.63 -43.44
CA GLY A 112 -22.09 1.63 -44.87
C GLY A 112 -23.57 1.44 -45.18
N ALA A 113 -24.22 0.48 -44.54
CA ALA A 113 -25.64 0.17 -44.72
C ALA A 113 -26.57 1.29 -44.23
N VAL A 114 -26.16 2.03 -43.19
CA VAL A 114 -26.84 3.25 -42.70
C VAL A 114 -26.64 4.39 -43.69
N HIS A 115 -25.41 4.60 -44.18
CA HIS A 115 -25.13 5.60 -45.21
C HIS A 115 -25.98 5.38 -46.47
N ASP A 116 -26.00 4.16 -47.00
CA ASP A 116 -26.72 3.83 -48.24
C ASP A 116 -28.23 4.08 -48.12
N ARG A 117 -28.80 3.94 -46.91
CA ARG A 117 -30.21 4.21 -46.63
C ARG A 117 -30.50 5.67 -46.29
N LEU A 118 -29.58 6.35 -45.62
CA LEU A 118 -29.72 7.78 -45.33
C LEU A 118 -29.56 8.61 -46.60
N GLY A 119 -28.66 8.18 -47.51
CA GLY A 119 -28.40 8.80 -48.80
C GLY A 119 -27.80 10.20 -48.68
N ARG A 120 -26.94 10.44 -47.70
CA ARG A 120 -26.32 11.75 -47.44
C ARG A 120 -24.82 11.61 -47.27
N ASP A 121 -24.06 12.44 -47.98
CA ASP A 121 -22.62 12.53 -47.77
C ASP A 121 -22.31 13.11 -46.38
N GLY A 122 -21.25 12.61 -45.76
CA GLY A 122 -20.81 13.04 -44.43
C GLY A 122 -19.86 12.07 -43.74
N LEU A 123 -19.46 12.46 -42.53
CA LEU A 123 -18.67 11.65 -41.61
C LEU A 123 -19.60 10.89 -40.67
N TYR A 124 -19.53 9.57 -40.68
CA TYR A 124 -20.34 8.70 -39.84
C TYR A 124 -19.46 8.15 -38.73
N VAL A 125 -19.89 8.32 -37.48
CA VAL A 125 -19.12 7.94 -36.28
C VAL A 125 -19.98 7.02 -35.43
N LEU A 126 -19.44 5.84 -35.11
CA LEU A 126 -20.07 4.87 -34.23
C LEU A 126 -19.34 4.79 -32.89
N PHE A 127 -20.09 4.97 -31.83
CA PHE A 127 -19.69 4.65 -30.47
C PHE A 127 -20.36 3.34 -30.04
N GLU A 128 -19.56 2.44 -29.47
CA GLU A 128 -20.07 1.30 -28.72
C GLU A 128 -19.51 1.41 -27.29
N GLY A 129 -20.40 1.63 -26.31
CA GLY A 129 -19.97 1.93 -24.95
C GLY A 129 -19.23 3.29 -24.85
N PRO A 130 -18.01 3.36 -24.27
CA PRO A 130 -17.29 4.62 -24.10
C PRO A 130 -16.46 5.07 -25.31
N ASP A 131 -16.20 4.17 -26.26
CA ASP A 131 -15.16 4.37 -27.28
C ASP A 131 -15.71 4.55 -28.68
N ILE A 132 -14.91 5.22 -29.53
CA ILE A 132 -15.17 5.27 -30.96
C ILE A 132 -14.69 3.96 -31.57
N THR A 133 -15.63 3.07 -31.88
CA THR A 133 -15.32 1.77 -32.49
C THR A 133 -14.91 1.93 -33.94
N GLU A 134 -15.63 2.77 -34.70
CA GLU A 134 -15.37 2.99 -36.12
C GLU A 134 -15.87 4.37 -36.56
N ALA A 135 -15.17 4.99 -37.51
CA ALA A 135 -15.64 6.18 -38.20
C ALA A 135 -15.32 6.10 -39.70
N ARG A 136 -16.25 6.58 -40.54
CA ARG A 136 -16.14 6.50 -42.00
C ARG A 136 -16.59 7.80 -42.66
N ALA A 137 -15.77 8.30 -43.58
CA ALA A 137 -16.13 9.42 -44.43
C ALA A 137 -16.75 8.89 -45.74
N PHE A 138 -17.97 9.33 -46.06
CA PHE A 138 -18.64 9.04 -47.32
C PHE A 138 -18.91 10.36 -48.06
N GLY A 139 -18.40 10.48 -49.30
CA GLY A 139 -18.59 11.68 -50.13
C GLY A 139 -17.90 12.95 -49.61
N VAL A 140 -17.15 12.89 -48.51
CA VAL A 140 -16.40 14.00 -47.91
C VAL A 140 -14.94 13.62 -47.67
N ASP A 141 -14.05 14.60 -47.69
CA ASP A 141 -12.63 14.42 -47.34
C ASP A 141 -12.44 14.71 -45.84
N ALA A 142 -12.40 13.65 -45.04
CA ALA A 142 -12.17 13.73 -43.59
C ALA A 142 -11.26 12.57 -43.17
N PRO A 143 -10.18 12.82 -42.39
CA PRO A 143 -9.22 11.79 -42.00
C PRO A 143 -9.72 10.92 -40.84
N ALA A 144 -10.82 10.20 -41.07
CA ALA A 144 -11.53 9.42 -40.06
C ALA A 144 -10.63 8.39 -39.36
N ASP A 145 -9.91 7.56 -40.12
CA ASP A 145 -9.03 6.51 -39.56
C ASP A 145 -7.91 7.09 -38.68
N ALA A 146 -7.34 8.22 -39.11
CA ALA A 146 -6.31 8.91 -38.33
C ALA A 146 -6.88 9.49 -37.04
N ALA A 147 -8.08 10.08 -37.09
CA ALA A 147 -8.76 10.61 -35.92
C ALA A 147 -9.16 9.51 -34.92
N VAL A 148 -9.68 8.36 -35.39
CA VAL A 148 -9.94 7.19 -34.53
C VAL A 148 -8.64 6.73 -33.85
N THR A 149 -7.56 6.58 -34.62
CA THR A 149 -6.26 6.19 -34.08
C THR A 149 -5.77 7.15 -33.01
N VAL A 150 -5.80 8.46 -33.27
CA VAL A 150 -5.33 9.46 -32.30
C VAL A 150 -6.16 9.38 -31.01
N THR A 151 -7.47 9.26 -31.11
CA THR A 151 -8.34 9.11 -29.94
C THR A 151 -8.00 7.86 -29.14
N GLN A 152 -7.78 6.71 -29.80
CA GLN A 152 -7.44 5.44 -29.15
C GLN A 152 -6.08 5.45 -28.44
N TYR A 153 -5.08 6.14 -28.98
CA TYR A 153 -3.72 6.14 -28.42
C TYR A 153 -3.44 7.31 -27.47
N GLU A 154 -4.07 8.48 -27.66
CA GLU A 154 -3.78 9.66 -26.82
C GLU A 154 -4.68 9.77 -25.58
N LEU A 155 -5.83 9.10 -25.57
CA LEU A 155 -6.75 9.14 -24.43
C LEU A 155 -6.74 7.82 -23.66
N PRO A 156 -6.88 7.86 -22.33
CA PRO A 156 -7.10 6.66 -21.54
C PRO A 156 -8.50 6.10 -21.79
N TYR A 157 -8.67 4.81 -21.53
CA TYR A 157 -9.92 4.08 -21.71
C TYR A 157 -11.12 4.67 -20.94
N ASP A 158 -10.86 5.38 -19.84
CA ASP A 158 -11.88 5.98 -18.98
C ASP A 158 -12.21 7.45 -19.31
N ALA A 159 -11.62 8.01 -20.38
CA ALA A 159 -11.87 9.38 -20.84
C ALA A 159 -13.35 9.67 -21.12
N GLY A 160 -14.10 8.65 -21.53
CA GLY A 160 -15.52 8.71 -21.82
C GLY A 160 -15.85 9.33 -23.18
N PRO A 161 -17.10 9.15 -23.64
CA PRO A 161 -17.42 9.30 -25.06
C PRO A 161 -17.44 10.75 -25.54
N LEU A 162 -17.79 11.72 -24.68
CA LEU A 162 -17.77 13.14 -25.05
C LEU A 162 -16.34 13.67 -25.26
N LEU A 163 -15.41 13.32 -24.36
CA LEU A 163 -14.01 13.73 -24.50
C LEU A 163 -13.33 13.01 -25.67
N SER A 164 -13.64 11.72 -25.85
CA SER A 164 -13.21 10.95 -27.03
C SER A 164 -13.70 11.58 -28.33
N PHE A 165 -14.96 12.04 -28.37
CA PHE A 165 -15.50 12.71 -29.54
C PHE A 165 -14.89 14.10 -29.77
N GLU A 166 -14.62 14.85 -28.70
CA GLU A 166 -13.97 16.15 -28.81
C GLU A 166 -12.55 16.02 -29.38
N ARG A 167 -11.76 15.06 -28.87
CA ARG A 167 -10.43 14.76 -29.42
C ARG A 167 -10.51 14.33 -30.88
N PHE A 168 -11.47 13.48 -31.21
CA PHE A 168 -11.71 13.04 -32.58
C PHE A 168 -12.01 14.22 -33.51
N ALA A 169 -12.95 15.09 -33.13
CA ALA A 169 -13.34 16.25 -33.91
C ALA A 169 -12.18 17.26 -34.09
N ASP A 170 -11.37 17.46 -33.05
CA ASP A 170 -10.16 18.29 -33.11
C ASP A 170 -9.14 17.75 -34.12
N VAL A 171 -8.99 16.43 -34.24
CA VAL A 171 -8.08 15.81 -35.21
C VAL A 171 -8.63 15.92 -36.63
N ILE A 172 -9.94 15.72 -36.82
CA ILE A 172 -10.59 15.94 -38.12
C ILE A 172 -10.36 17.38 -38.61
N ALA A 173 -10.50 18.36 -37.71
CA ALA A 173 -10.31 19.78 -38.03
C ALA A 173 -8.86 20.14 -38.42
N GLN A 174 -7.86 19.30 -38.14
CA GLN A 174 -6.47 19.52 -38.54
C GLN A 174 -6.20 19.22 -40.02
N GLY A 175 -7.09 18.45 -40.67
CA GLY A 175 -6.92 18.00 -42.05
C GLY A 175 -6.00 16.79 -42.21
N GLY A 176 -6.02 16.19 -43.40
CA GLY A 176 -5.44 14.85 -43.66
C GLY A 176 -3.98 14.68 -43.26
N GLU A 177 -3.08 15.50 -43.82
CA GLU A 177 -1.62 15.33 -43.61
C GLU A 177 -1.22 15.46 -42.14
N LYS A 178 -1.77 16.46 -41.42
CA LYS A 178 -1.49 16.67 -40.00
C LYS A 178 -2.12 15.59 -39.12
N ALA A 179 -3.33 15.16 -39.44
CA ALA A 179 -4.01 14.09 -38.70
C ALA A 179 -3.24 12.77 -38.81
N THR A 180 -2.79 12.40 -40.01
CA THR A 180 -2.00 11.17 -40.24
C THR A 180 -0.65 11.23 -39.52
N ALA A 181 0.09 12.34 -39.63
CA ALA A 181 1.36 12.50 -38.93
C ALA A 181 1.19 12.39 -37.40
N ARG A 182 0.10 12.94 -36.85
CA ARG A 182 -0.23 12.82 -35.42
C ARG A 182 -0.60 11.38 -35.03
N ALA A 183 -1.37 10.68 -35.88
CA ALA A 183 -1.73 9.28 -35.65
C ALA A 183 -0.50 8.38 -35.60
N GLU A 184 0.46 8.57 -36.51
CA GLU A 184 1.74 7.84 -36.50
C GLU A 184 2.57 8.16 -35.25
N ALA A 185 2.69 9.44 -34.89
CA ALA A 185 3.39 9.86 -33.68
C ALA A 185 2.74 9.32 -32.40
N ALA A 186 1.40 9.25 -32.35
CA ALA A 186 0.68 8.67 -31.22
C ALA A 186 0.94 7.16 -31.10
N ARG A 187 0.91 6.42 -32.22
CA ARG A 187 1.26 4.98 -32.23
C ARG A 187 2.68 4.74 -31.77
N GLU A 188 3.65 5.51 -32.26
CA GLU A 188 5.05 5.36 -31.88
C GLU A 188 5.27 5.67 -30.39
N LYS A 189 4.60 6.72 -29.87
CA LYS A 189 4.75 7.14 -28.49
C LYS A 189 4.11 6.18 -27.48
N TYR A 190 2.95 5.62 -27.82
CA TYR A 190 2.13 4.82 -26.91
C TYR A 190 2.07 3.34 -27.32
N GLN A 191 3.06 2.86 -28.09
CA GLN A 191 3.09 1.47 -28.56
C GLN A 191 3.17 0.46 -27.42
N ASP A 192 3.96 0.78 -26.39
CA ASP A 192 4.23 -0.11 -25.25
C ASP A 192 3.68 0.43 -23.92
N ASP A 193 3.21 1.69 -23.90
CA ASP A 193 2.72 2.39 -22.71
C ASP A 193 1.35 2.98 -23.01
N GLU A 194 0.31 2.53 -22.29
CA GLU A 194 -1.02 3.12 -22.37
C GLU A 194 -1.08 4.45 -21.58
N PRO A 195 -1.88 5.44 -22.03
CA PRO A 195 -2.14 6.63 -21.24
C PRO A 195 -2.69 6.30 -19.85
N ALA A 196 -2.22 7.00 -18.82
CA ALA A 196 -2.71 6.83 -17.47
C ALA A 196 -4.20 7.18 -17.36
N GLU A 197 -4.95 6.38 -16.60
CA GLU A 197 -6.37 6.60 -16.29
C GLU A 197 -6.62 8.03 -15.79
N MET A 198 -7.73 8.61 -16.23
CA MET A 198 -8.13 9.98 -15.89
C MET A 198 -8.88 10.06 -14.55
N TYR A 199 -9.65 9.02 -14.24
CA TYR A 199 -10.50 8.88 -13.08
C TYR A 199 -10.01 7.73 -12.23
N ILE A 200 -9.94 7.97 -10.92
CA ILE A 200 -9.58 6.91 -9.99
C ILE A 200 -10.76 5.95 -9.74
N GLY A 201 -10.45 4.68 -9.54
CA GLY A 201 -11.45 3.70 -9.16
C GLY A 201 -11.93 3.84 -7.69
N PRO A 202 -13.03 3.17 -7.31
CA PRO A 202 -13.44 3.06 -5.92
C PRO A 202 -12.34 2.49 -5.00
N SER A 203 -11.54 1.55 -5.50
CA SER A 203 -10.41 0.95 -4.77
C SER A 203 -9.26 1.95 -4.55
N ASP A 204 -8.99 2.82 -5.52
CA ASP A 204 -8.00 3.88 -5.35
C ASP A 204 -8.45 4.91 -4.31
N ARG A 205 -9.75 5.28 -4.32
CA ARG A 205 -10.32 6.13 -3.28
C ARG A 205 -10.24 5.49 -1.89
N GLN A 206 -10.42 4.18 -1.79
CA GLN A 206 -10.21 3.42 -0.55
C GLN A 206 -8.74 3.50 -0.09
N ASN A 207 -7.79 3.28 -1.00
CA ASN A 207 -6.35 3.40 -0.71
C ASN A 207 -5.96 4.82 -0.28
N GLN A 208 -6.48 5.86 -0.96
CA GLN A 208 -6.26 7.26 -0.59
C GLN A 208 -6.84 7.57 0.81
N SER A 209 -8.06 7.11 1.09
CA SER A 209 -8.69 7.23 2.41
C SER A 209 -7.86 6.53 3.49
N PHE A 210 -7.40 5.31 3.22
CA PHE A 210 -6.59 4.51 4.13
C PHE A 210 -5.23 5.16 4.44
N LEU A 211 -4.49 5.58 3.41
CA LEU A 211 -3.22 6.29 3.56
C LEU A 211 -3.39 7.62 4.29
N THR A 212 -4.45 8.37 3.99
CA THR A 212 -4.78 9.61 4.71
C THR A 212 -5.02 9.33 6.17
N GLY A 213 -5.77 8.27 6.51
CA GLY A 213 -5.95 7.80 7.88
C GLY A 213 -4.63 7.46 8.57
N ILE A 214 -3.75 6.69 7.91
CA ILE A 214 -2.43 6.32 8.45
C ILE A 214 -1.61 7.56 8.78
N LEU A 215 -1.54 8.52 7.85
CA LEU A 215 -0.72 9.72 8.03
C LEU A 215 -1.32 10.65 9.09
N LEU A 216 -2.64 10.79 9.13
CA LEU A 216 -3.34 11.70 10.04
C LEU A 216 -3.13 11.33 11.52
N THR A 217 -3.01 10.04 11.85
CA THR A 217 -2.66 9.61 13.22
C THR A 217 -1.18 9.31 13.38
N GLY A 218 -0.57 8.64 12.42
CA GLY A 218 0.80 8.11 12.52
C GLY A 218 1.84 9.20 12.67
N VAL A 219 1.75 10.29 11.90
CA VAL A 219 2.69 11.41 11.98
C VAL A 219 2.62 12.14 13.33
N PRO A 220 1.46 12.67 13.78
CA PRO A 220 1.40 13.39 15.05
C PRO A 220 1.70 12.49 16.26
N LEU A 221 1.27 11.22 16.27
CA LEU A 221 1.59 10.29 17.34
C LEU A 221 3.09 9.98 17.38
N SER A 222 3.74 9.80 16.22
CA SER A 222 5.19 9.58 16.17
C SER A 222 5.97 10.77 16.73
N ILE A 223 5.53 12.00 16.45
CA ILE A 223 6.11 13.23 17.02
C ILE A 223 5.98 13.23 18.55
N LEU A 224 4.78 12.96 19.08
CA LEU A 224 4.50 12.95 20.51
C LEU A 224 5.29 11.86 21.26
N LEU A 225 5.29 10.63 20.74
CA LEU A 225 5.93 9.47 21.34
C LEU A 225 7.46 9.55 21.28
N SER A 226 8.02 10.02 20.16
CA SER A 226 9.48 10.25 20.03
C SER A 226 9.96 11.34 20.99
N ALA A 227 9.19 12.42 21.14
CA ALA A 227 9.48 13.46 22.13
C ALA A 227 9.41 12.93 23.57
N ALA A 228 8.45 12.06 23.89
CA ALA A 228 8.37 11.40 25.20
C ALA A 228 9.59 10.50 25.47
N CYS A 229 10.03 9.73 24.47
CA CYS A 229 11.23 8.89 24.57
C CYS A 229 12.50 9.72 24.79
N ALA A 230 12.66 10.83 24.07
CA ALA A 230 13.79 11.74 24.23
C ALA A 230 13.84 12.43 25.61
N ARG A 231 12.68 12.65 26.25
CA ARG A 231 12.55 13.33 27.54
C ARG A 231 12.93 12.48 28.76
N ARG A 232 13.01 11.15 28.65
CA ARG A 232 13.32 10.24 29.79
C ARG A 232 14.70 10.47 30.45
N GLY A 233 15.53 11.41 29.99
CA GLY A 233 16.83 11.72 30.59
C GLY A 233 17.22 13.21 30.59
N ARG A 234 16.29 14.15 30.43
CA ARG A 234 16.58 15.60 30.46
C ARG A 234 15.58 16.36 31.35
N PRO A 235 16.01 17.44 32.03
CA PRO A 235 15.12 18.25 32.86
C PRO A 235 13.98 18.85 32.03
N ARG A 236 12.76 18.86 32.60
CA ARG A 236 11.54 19.33 31.94
C ARG A 236 11.62 20.83 31.63
N LYS A 237 11.66 21.20 30.34
CA LYS A 237 11.45 22.59 29.89
C LYS A 237 10.02 22.74 29.36
N PRO A 238 9.17 23.60 29.94
CA PRO A 238 7.75 23.72 29.55
C PRO A 238 7.56 24.25 28.13
N VAL A 239 8.47 25.07 27.61
CA VAL A 239 8.44 25.61 26.24
C VAL A 239 8.50 24.48 25.19
N LEU A 240 9.35 23.47 25.41
CA LEU A 240 9.49 22.32 24.51
C LEU A 240 8.22 21.45 24.48
N HIS A 241 7.43 21.47 25.55
CA HIS A 241 6.14 20.77 25.58
C HIS A 241 5.15 21.40 24.60
N ARG A 242 4.99 22.73 24.65
CA ARG A 242 4.08 23.47 23.78
C ARG A 242 4.46 23.34 22.30
N LEU A 243 5.76 23.38 21.98
CA LEU A 243 6.24 23.20 20.61
C LEU A 243 5.92 21.81 20.04
N VAL A 244 6.04 20.75 20.84
CA VAL A 244 5.75 19.37 20.38
C VAL A 244 4.26 19.18 20.13
N TRP A 245 3.40 19.66 21.03
CA TRP A 245 1.95 19.59 20.82
C TRP A 245 1.51 20.47 19.66
N GLY A 246 2.05 21.69 19.55
CA GLY A 246 1.81 22.57 18.41
C GLY A 246 2.24 21.92 17.10
N GLY A 247 3.42 21.29 17.05
CA GLY A 247 3.91 20.56 15.88
C GLY A 247 3.01 19.37 15.50
N ALA A 248 2.55 18.60 16.48
CA ALA A 248 1.62 17.49 16.24
C ALA A 248 0.28 17.99 15.66
N VAL A 249 -0.33 19.00 16.28
CA VAL A 249 -1.59 19.60 15.79
C VAL A 249 -1.43 20.20 14.40
N LEU A 250 -0.35 20.96 14.16
CA LEU A 250 -0.05 21.54 12.86
C LEU A 250 0.18 20.45 11.80
N SER A 251 0.85 19.34 12.14
CA SER A 251 1.03 18.22 11.21
C SER A 251 -0.29 17.54 10.85
N ALA A 252 -1.19 17.34 11.82
CA ALA A 252 -2.51 16.76 11.55
C ALA A 252 -3.35 17.69 10.65
N ALA A 253 -3.36 18.99 10.95
CA ALA A 253 -4.06 19.98 10.13
C ALA A 253 -3.48 20.07 8.71
N ALA A 254 -2.15 20.05 8.58
CA ALA A 254 -1.48 20.04 7.28
C ALA A 254 -1.83 18.80 6.47
N VAL A 255 -1.81 17.59 7.07
CA VAL A 255 -2.21 16.35 6.39
C VAL A 255 -3.67 16.42 5.95
N ALA A 256 -4.60 16.85 6.81
CA ALA A 256 -6.01 16.94 6.45
C ALA A 256 -6.26 17.90 5.28
N LEU A 257 -5.66 19.10 5.31
CA LEU A 257 -5.83 20.10 4.26
C LEU A 257 -5.15 19.69 2.94
N THR A 258 -3.93 19.17 3.02
CA THR A 258 -3.20 18.72 1.82
C THR A 258 -3.90 17.53 1.18
N ALA A 259 -4.42 16.58 1.97
CA ALA A 259 -5.14 15.44 1.43
C ALA A 259 -6.41 15.87 0.67
N THR A 260 -7.16 16.88 1.14
CA THR A 260 -8.33 17.40 0.39
C THR A 260 -7.98 18.11 -0.91
N VAL A 261 -6.77 18.69 -1.01
CA VAL A 261 -6.31 19.37 -2.22
C VAL A 261 -5.68 18.38 -3.21
N VAL A 262 -4.98 17.36 -2.72
CA VAL A 262 -4.31 16.35 -3.55
C VAL A 262 -5.28 15.26 -4.01
N PHE A 263 -6.28 14.91 -3.20
CA PHE A 263 -7.28 13.89 -3.50
C PHE A 263 -8.68 14.51 -3.72
N ASP A 264 -8.73 15.51 -4.59
CA ASP A 264 -9.90 16.34 -4.89
C ASP A 264 -10.92 15.68 -5.82
N GLN A 265 -10.53 14.63 -6.54
CA GLN A 265 -11.44 13.89 -7.41
C GLN A 265 -12.67 13.39 -6.62
N THR A 266 -13.85 13.48 -7.21
CA THR A 266 -15.12 13.04 -6.59
C THR A 266 -15.89 12.06 -7.45
N ARG A 267 -15.34 11.72 -8.62
CA ARG A 267 -15.96 10.85 -9.61
C ARG A 267 -15.02 9.75 -10.06
N SER A 268 -15.57 8.57 -10.31
CA SER A 268 -14.86 7.39 -10.83
C SER A 268 -15.01 7.22 -12.34
N SER A 269 -15.73 8.10 -13.03
CA SER A 269 -15.82 8.10 -14.49
C SER A 269 -16.27 9.44 -15.04
N ALA A 270 -16.13 9.58 -16.37
CA ALA A 270 -16.65 10.70 -17.16
C ALA A 270 -18.18 10.67 -17.38
N ALA A 271 -18.87 9.58 -17.00
CA ALA A 271 -20.28 9.44 -17.32
C ALA A 271 -21.13 10.52 -16.62
N GLU A 272 -21.98 11.18 -17.40
CA GLU A 272 -22.88 12.18 -16.86
C GLU A 272 -24.04 11.51 -16.11
N PRO A 273 -24.49 12.09 -14.99
CA PRO A 273 -25.61 11.52 -14.25
C PRO A 273 -26.89 11.58 -15.09
N PRO A 274 -27.60 10.45 -15.30
CA PRO A 274 -28.83 10.46 -16.07
C PRO A 274 -29.95 11.23 -15.37
N THR A 275 -30.81 11.85 -16.17
CA THR A 275 -32.07 12.41 -15.71
C THR A 275 -33.12 11.32 -15.50
N PRO A 276 -34.20 11.58 -14.73
CA PRO A 276 -35.32 10.64 -14.63
C PRO A 276 -35.96 10.29 -15.97
N ALA A 277 -35.95 11.22 -16.93
CA ALA A 277 -36.46 10.99 -18.27
C ALA A 277 -35.56 10.03 -19.07
N ASP A 278 -34.23 10.15 -18.92
CA ASP A 278 -33.27 9.22 -19.54
C ASP A 278 -33.51 7.79 -19.03
N LEU A 279 -33.70 7.63 -17.71
CA LEU A 279 -33.96 6.33 -17.09
C LEU A 279 -35.34 5.73 -17.43
N SER A 280 -36.32 6.55 -17.82
CA SER A 280 -37.65 6.04 -18.18
C SER A 280 -37.86 5.80 -19.67
N ALA A 281 -37.01 6.37 -20.53
CA ALA A 281 -37.22 6.39 -21.98
C ALA A 281 -37.39 4.99 -22.60
N ARG A 282 -36.50 4.04 -22.27
CA ARG A 282 -36.56 2.67 -22.79
C ARG A 282 -37.81 1.95 -22.36
N VAL A 283 -38.12 1.98 -21.06
CA VAL A 283 -39.33 1.37 -20.49
C VAL A 283 -40.59 1.94 -21.14
N GLU A 284 -40.64 3.25 -21.36
CA GLU A 284 -41.78 3.92 -22.01
C GLU A 284 -41.94 3.51 -23.47
N ARG A 285 -40.83 3.44 -24.22
CA ARG A 285 -40.81 2.97 -25.61
C ARG A 285 -41.29 1.52 -25.73
N VAL A 286 -40.74 0.63 -24.91
CA VAL A 286 -41.10 -0.80 -24.88
C VAL A 286 -42.55 -0.99 -24.46
N ALA A 287 -42.99 -0.33 -23.38
CA ALA A 287 -44.37 -0.40 -22.94
C ALA A 287 -45.36 0.15 -23.98
N ALA A 288 -45.01 1.22 -24.70
CA ALA A 288 -45.81 1.74 -25.80
C ALA A 288 -45.93 0.73 -26.95
N GLY A 289 -44.85 0.04 -27.29
CA GLY A 289 -44.85 -1.06 -28.26
C GLY A 289 -45.71 -2.24 -27.80
N LEU A 290 -45.57 -2.68 -26.55
CA LEU A 290 -46.32 -3.80 -25.98
C LEU A 290 -47.83 -3.54 -25.88
N LYS A 291 -48.24 -2.27 -25.78
CA LYS A 291 -49.66 -1.90 -25.85
C LYS A 291 -50.27 -2.14 -27.23
N GLN A 292 -49.45 -2.15 -28.28
CA GLN A 292 -49.86 -2.34 -29.67
C GLN A 292 -49.74 -3.80 -30.11
N ASP A 293 -48.63 -4.46 -29.76
CA ASP A 293 -48.32 -5.86 -30.10
C ASP A 293 -47.80 -6.57 -28.84
N PRO A 294 -48.31 -7.76 -28.46
CA PRO A 294 -47.81 -8.50 -27.31
C PRO A 294 -46.33 -8.94 -27.43
N VAL A 295 -45.71 -8.85 -28.61
CA VAL A 295 -44.28 -9.10 -28.80
C VAL A 295 -43.60 -7.80 -29.29
N TYR A 296 -42.73 -7.25 -28.45
CA TYR A 296 -41.89 -6.11 -28.80
C TYR A 296 -40.48 -6.57 -29.11
N ALA A 297 -40.02 -6.36 -30.34
CA ALA A 297 -38.63 -6.55 -30.72
C ALA A 297 -37.92 -5.21 -30.87
N ASP A 298 -36.83 -4.99 -30.13
CA ASP A 298 -36.11 -3.73 -30.22
C ASP A 298 -35.49 -3.55 -31.63
N PRO A 299 -35.84 -2.47 -32.36
CA PRO A 299 -35.25 -2.21 -33.67
C PRO A 299 -33.75 -1.93 -33.63
N GLU A 300 -33.17 -1.60 -32.48
CA GLU A 300 -31.73 -1.35 -32.31
C GLU A 300 -30.92 -2.61 -32.03
N SER A 301 -31.58 -3.75 -31.80
CA SER A 301 -30.95 -5.01 -31.42
C SER A 301 -30.89 -6.00 -32.59
N PRO A 302 -30.03 -7.04 -32.50
CA PRO A 302 -29.99 -8.10 -33.49
C PRO A 302 -31.36 -8.77 -33.64
N ARG A 303 -31.73 -9.11 -34.87
CA ARG A 303 -32.97 -9.85 -35.13
C ARG A 303 -32.71 -11.34 -34.93
N VAL A 304 -33.16 -11.82 -33.78
CA VAL A 304 -33.05 -13.23 -33.36
C VAL A 304 -34.26 -14.08 -33.72
N LEU A 305 -35.40 -13.45 -34.08
CA LEU A 305 -36.59 -14.16 -34.54
C LEU A 305 -36.85 -13.88 -36.02
N ASP A 306 -36.99 -14.94 -36.80
CA ASP A 306 -37.52 -14.85 -38.15
C ASP A 306 -39.05 -14.65 -38.16
N ALA A 307 -39.61 -14.32 -39.33
CA ALA A 307 -41.04 -14.05 -39.47
C ALA A 307 -41.92 -15.27 -39.12
N ARG A 308 -41.44 -16.50 -39.30
CA ARG A 308 -42.19 -17.72 -38.98
C ARG A 308 -42.21 -17.98 -37.48
N GLN A 309 -41.05 -17.84 -36.83
CA GLN A 309 -40.91 -17.94 -35.38
C GLN A 309 -41.76 -16.88 -34.68
N LEU A 310 -41.73 -15.62 -35.16
CA LEU A 310 -42.56 -14.54 -34.62
C LEU A 310 -44.06 -14.84 -34.75
N ASN A 311 -44.52 -15.28 -35.94
CA ASN A 311 -45.92 -15.66 -36.14
C ASN A 311 -46.33 -16.82 -35.24
N ARG A 312 -45.47 -17.83 -35.07
CA ARG A 312 -45.72 -18.95 -34.16
C ARG A 312 -45.84 -18.48 -32.71
N LEU A 313 -44.95 -17.59 -32.26
CA LEU A 313 -45.00 -17.01 -30.93
C LEU A 313 -46.31 -16.24 -30.70
N HIS A 314 -46.74 -15.44 -31.69
CA HIS A 314 -48.04 -14.76 -31.64
C HIS A 314 -49.22 -15.73 -31.54
N GLU A 315 -49.18 -16.86 -32.25
CA GLU A 315 -50.19 -17.91 -32.14
C GLU A 315 -50.21 -18.52 -30.73
N ARG A 316 -49.05 -18.92 -30.19
CA ARG A 316 -48.92 -19.45 -28.82
C ARG A 316 -49.44 -18.49 -27.77
N ILE A 317 -49.07 -17.21 -27.84
CA ILE A 317 -49.57 -16.17 -26.91
C ILE A 317 -51.09 -16.04 -27.01
N ARG A 318 -51.64 -16.07 -28.23
CA ARG A 318 -53.07 -15.95 -28.46
C ARG A 318 -53.84 -17.15 -27.91
N ASP A 319 -53.27 -18.35 -28.02
CA ASP A 319 -53.86 -19.59 -27.54
C ASP A 319 -53.78 -19.70 -26.02
N PHE A 320 -52.63 -19.38 -25.42
CA PHE A 320 -52.48 -19.28 -23.96
C PHE A 320 -53.49 -18.28 -23.36
N ARG A 321 -53.69 -17.12 -24.00
CA ARG A 321 -54.68 -16.13 -23.53
C ARG A 321 -56.12 -16.67 -23.52
N ARG A 322 -56.44 -17.68 -24.34
CA ARG A 322 -57.77 -18.31 -24.41
C ARG A 322 -57.88 -19.56 -23.53
N SER A 323 -56.77 -20.06 -22.99
CA SER A 323 -56.76 -21.27 -22.17
C SER A 323 -57.34 -21.00 -20.78
N ASP A 324 -57.76 -22.07 -20.09
CA ASP A 324 -58.33 -21.95 -18.75
C ASP A 324 -57.26 -21.50 -17.74
N GLY A 325 -57.56 -20.45 -16.98
CA GLY A 325 -56.60 -19.76 -16.12
C GLY A 325 -55.43 -19.08 -16.86
N GLY A 326 -55.47 -19.03 -18.20
CA GLY A 326 -54.52 -18.29 -19.03
C GLY A 326 -54.78 -16.78 -19.03
N GLY A 327 -53.83 -16.01 -19.55
CA GLY A 327 -53.89 -14.55 -19.54
C GLY A 327 -53.02 -13.88 -20.60
N PRO A 328 -52.93 -12.55 -20.61
CA PRO A 328 -52.01 -11.84 -21.50
C PRO A 328 -50.55 -12.24 -21.22
N VAL A 329 -49.79 -12.45 -22.29
CA VAL A 329 -48.33 -12.61 -22.24
C VAL A 329 -47.73 -11.50 -23.07
N TYR A 330 -46.75 -10.81 -22.50
CA TYR A 330 -46.01 -9.73 -23.14
C TYR A 330 -44.54 -10.14 -23.22
N VAL A 331 -43.97 -10.16 -24.43
CA VAL A 331 -42.60 -10.57 -24.67
C VAL A 331 -41.80 -9.37 -25.15
N SER A 332 -40.72 -9.04 -24.45
CA SER A 332 -39.79 -7.97 -24.81
C SER A 332 -38.45 -8.57 -25.21
N LEU A 333 -38.05 -8.40 -26.47
CA LEU A 333 -36.73 -8.78 -26.98
C LEU A 333 -35.80 -7.57 -26.91
N VAL A 334 -35.16 -7.39 -25.75
CA VAL A 334 -34.39 -6.19 -25.38
C VAL A 334 -33.14 -6.57 -24.58
N PRO A 335 -31.96 -6.01 -24.90
CA PRO A 335 -30.74 -6.28 -24.15
C PRO A 335 -30.81 -5.81 -22.70
N GLN A 336 -30.30 -6.61 -21.76
CA GLN A 336 -30.18 -6.31 -20.34
C GLN A 336 -28.72 -6.08 -19.98
N THR A 337 -28.23 -4.88 -20.29
CA THR A 337 -26.86 -4.48 -19.95
C THR A 337 -26.79 -3.81 -18.58
N PRO A 338 -25.63 -3.84 -17.88
CA PRO A 338 -25.40 -3.07 -16.66
C PRO A 338 -25.63 -1.56 -16.81
N GLU A 339 -25.53 -1.03 -18.04
CA GLU A 339 -25.73 0.37 -18.36
C GLU A 339 -27.22 0.76 -18.55
N SER A 340 -28.11 -0.23 -18.60
CA SER A 340 -29.55 -0.02 -18.71
C SER A 340 -30.15 0.64 -17.46
N GLU A 341 -31.37 1.16 -17.58
CA GLU A 341 -32.13 1.73 -16.47
C GLU A 341 -32.27 0.79 -15.26
N SER A 342 -32.33 -0.51 -15.53
CA SER A 342 -32.46 -1.57 -14.52
C SER A 342 -31.12 -2.14 -14.05
N ALA A 343 -29.99 -1.58 -14.52
CA ALA A 343 -28.66 -2.09 -14.23
C ALA A 343 -28.47 -3.58 -14.56
N GLY A 344 -29.14 -4.05 -15.62
CA GLY A 344 -29.10 -5.45 -16.07
C GLY A 344 -30.13 -6.37 -15.41
N ASP A 345 -30.91 -5.89 -14.44
CA ASP A 345 -31.95 -6.70 -13.79
C ASP A 345 -33.24 -6.72 -14.62
N SER A 346 -33.49 -7.87 -15.25
CA SER A 346 -34.66 -8.13 -16.08
C SER A 346 -35.99 -8.08 -15.30
N GLY A 347 -35.99 -8.47 -14.02
CA GLY A 347 -37.16 -8.40 -13.15
C GLY A 347 -37.57 -6.97 -12.82
N LEU A 348 -36.58 -6.10 -12.55
CA LEU A 348 -36.80 -4.66 -12.39
C LEU A 348 -37.32 -4.03 -13.68
N PHE A 349 -36.76 -4.43 -14.82
CA PHE A 349 -37.23 -4.00 -16.12
C PHE A 349 -38.68 -4.44 -16.37
N ALA A 350 -39.00 -5.72 -16.16
CA ALA A 350 -40.34 -6.28 -16.32
C ALA A 350 -41.37 -5.58 -15.43
N ALA A 351 -41.03 -5.34 -14.15
CA ALA A 351 -41.88 -4.62 -13.22
C ALA A 351 -42.14 -3.16 -13.66
N ALA A 352 -41.12 -2.47 -14.18
CA ALA A 352 -41.25 -1.11 -14.68
C ALA A 352 -42.11 -1.06 -15.96
N VAL A 353 -41.93 -2.02 -16.88
CA VAL A 353 -42.75 -2.16 -18.08
C VAL A 353 -44.19 -2.48 -17.72
N HIS A 354 -44.43 -3.42 -16.80
CA HIS A 354 -45.77 -3.73 -16.28
C HIS A 354 -46.47 -2.50 -15.72
N ALA A 355 -45.77 -1.69 -14.91
CA ALA A 355 -46.32 -0.44 -14.37
C ALA A 355 -46.72 0.57 -15.46
N LYS A 356 -46.01 0.60 -16.60
CA LYS A 356 -46.30 1.50 -17.74
C LYS A 356 -47.34 0.92 -18.70
N VAL A 357 -47.38 -0.39 -18.90
CA VAL A 357 -48.41 -1.10 -19.68
C VAL A 357 -49.76 -1.02 -18.96
N GLY A 358 -49.77 -1.21 -17.64
CA GLY A 358 -50.94 -1.10 -16.78
C GLY A 358 -51.93 -2.26 -16.92
N ARG A 359 -51.43 -3.46 -17.24
CA ARG A 359 -52.25 -4.68 -17.40
C ARG A 359 -51.58 -5.88 -16.76
N ASP A 360 -52.35 -6.64 -15.99
CA ASP A 360 -51.90 -7.91 -15.44
C ASP A 360 -51.59 -8.91 -16.58
N GLY A 361 -50.57 -9.75 -16.38
CA GLY A 361 -50.08 -10.69 -17.38
C GLY A 361 -48.74 -11.32 -17.00
N VAL A 362 -48.25 -12.23 -17.85
CA VAL A 362 -46.87 -12.70 -17.81
C VAL A 362 -46.01 -11.75 -18.63
N TYR A 363 -44.94 -11.23 -18.04
CA TYR A 363 -43.97 -10.40 -18.71
C TYR A 363 -42.69 -11.22 -18.91
N VAL A 364 -42.34 -11.45 -20.17
CA VAL A 364 -41.15 -12.18 -20.59
C VAL A 364 -40.14 -11.16 -21.11
N VAL A 365 -38.93 -11.21 -20.56
CA VAL A 365 -37.79 -10.41 -21.01
C VAL A 365 -36.79 -11.37 -21.60
N ALA A 366 -36.56 -11.27 -22.90
CA ALA A 366 -35.59 -12.09 -23.62
C ALA A 366 -34.49 -11.19 -24.16
N ASP A 367 -33.25 -11.47 -23.79
CA ASP A 367 -32.10 -10.70 -24.24
C ASP A 367 -31.60 -11.28 -25.58
N PRO A 368 -31.66 -10.52 -26.69
CA PRO A 368 -31.19 -10.98 -28.00
C PRO A 368 -29.67 -10.99 -28.14
N ALA A 369 -28.91 -10.45 -27.18
CA ALA A 369 -27.45 -10.33 -27.22
C ALA A 369 -26.74 -11.45 -26.44
N ASP A 370 -27.29 -11.90 -25.30
CA ASP A 370 -26.75 -13.03 -24.54
C ASP A 370 -27.66 -14.28 -24.52
N GLY A 371 -28.89 -14.14 -25.02
CA GLY A 371 -29.85 -15.23 -25.10
C GLY A 371 -30.61 -15.51 -23.81
N THR A 372 -30.45 -14.75 -22.73
CA THR A 372 -31.18 -14.99 -21.48
C THR A 372 -32.68 -14.75 -21.62
N ILE A 373 -33.50 -15.52 -20.89
CA ILE A 373 -34.96 -15.37 -20.85
C ILE A 373 -35.42 -15.39 -19.39
N ASP A 374 -36.04 -14.29 -18.97
CA ASP A 374 -36.67 -14.15 -17.67
C ASP A 374 -38.18 -13.97 -17.79
N VAL A 375 -38.89 -14.47 -16.78
CA VAL A 375 -40.35 -14.52 -16.74
C VAL A 375 -40.83 -13.99 -15.40
N CYS A 376 -41.71 -12.99 -15.45
CA CYS A 376 -42.32 -12.40 -14.28
C CYS A 376 -43.85 -12.51 -14.38
N ASN A 377 -44.48 -13.13 -13.38
CA ASN A 377 -45.93 -13.12 -13.25
C ASN A 377 -46.42 -11.88 -12.49
N HIS A 378 -47.24 -11.07 -13.14
CA HIS A 378 -47.91 -9.92 -12.54
C HIS A 378 -49.42 -10.07 -12.62
N GLY A 379 -50.02 -10.72 -11.62
CA GLY A 379 -51.48 -10.73 -11.42
C GLY A 379 -52.21 -11.90 -12.07
N LEU A 380 -51.53 -12.89 -12.65
CA LEU A 380 -52.19 -14.12 -13.10
C LEU A 380 -52.22 -15.20 -12.01
N ARG A 381 -53.17 -16.11 -12.13
CA ARG A 381 -53.36 -17.28 -11.25
C ARG A 381 -52.43 -18.42 -11.65
N LEU A 382 -51.15 -18.12 -11.84
CA LEU A 382 -50.09 -19.09 -12.10
C LEU A 382 -49.31 -19.33 -10.81
N ASP A 383 -48.79 -20.55 -10.63
CA ASP A 383 -47.88 -20.85 -9.54
C ASP A 383 -46.55 -20.10 -9.73
N GLY A 384 -46.41 -18.99 -9.01
CA GLY A 384 -45.24 -18.12 -9.08
C GLY A 384 -43.96 -18.83 -8.66
N ASN A 385 -44.00 -19.77 -7.71
CA ASN A 385 -42.79 -20.50 -7.31
C ASN A 385 -42.24 -21.34 -8.47
N ARG A 386 -43.15 -21.94 -9.24
CA ARG A 386 -42.77 -22.73 -10.42
C ARG A 386 -42.17 -21.84 -11.52
N LEU A 387 -42.71 -20.64 -11.71
CA LEU A 387 -42.17 -19.67 -12.66
C LEU A 387 -40.81 -19.09 -12.22
N SER A 388 -40.60 -18.87 -10.93
CA SER A 388 -39.34 -18.31 -10.43
C SER A 388 -38.23 -19.34 -10.25
N PHE A 389 -38.54 -20.62 -10.01
CA PHE A 389 -37.54 -21.62 -9.62
C PHE A 389 -37.50 -22.89 -10.47
N ASP A 390 -38.58 -23.21 -11.21
CA ASP A 390 -38.69 -24.50 -11.92
C ASP A 390 -38.70 -24.36 -13.45
N VAL A 391 -38.52 -23.14 -13.99
CA VAL A 391 -38.31 -22.98 -15.44
C VAL A 391 -36.96 -23.62 -15.79
N PRO A 392 -36.90 -24.54 -16.78
CA PRO A 392 -35.66 -25.23 -17.11
C PRO A 392 -34.54 -24.28 -17.52
N ASP A 393 -33.30 -24.53 -17.09
CA ASP A 393 -32.12 -23.75 -17.48
C ASP A 393 -31.92 -23.70 -19.01
N SER A 394 -32.29 -24.77 -19.72
CA SER A 394 -32.26 -24.81 -21.19
C SER A 394 -33.21 -23.79 -21.84
N VAL A 395 -34.22 -23.31 -21.11
CA VAL A 395 -35.12 -22.24 -21.51
C VAL A 395 -34.58 -20.89 -21.05
N THR A 396 -34.18 -20.73 -19.79
CA THR A 396 -33.76 -19.42 -19.23
C THR A 396 -32.36 -19.00 -19.67
N LEU A 397 -31.36 -19.88 -19.55
CA LEU A 397 -29.96 -19.60 -19.88
C LEU A 397 -29.58 -20.12 -21.27
N GLY A 398 -30.22 -21.22 -21.71
CA GLY A 398 -29.85 -21.93 -22.93
C GLY A 398 -28.95 -23.14 -22.63
N ASP A 399 -28.64 -23.89 -23.70
CA ASP A 399 -27.69 -25.00 -23.66
C ASP A 399 -26.48 -24.70 -24.56
N SER A 400 -25.51 -25.61 -24.64
CA SER A 400 -24.33 -25.41 -25.49
C SER A 400 -24.67 -25.19 -26.97
N ARG A 401 -25.83 -25.63 -27.45
CA ARG A 401 -26.26 -25.35 -28.84
C ARG A 401 -26.76 -23.92 -28.97
N ALA A 402 -27.43 -23.39 -27.96
CA ALA A 402 -27.82 -21.99 -27.89
C ALA A 402 -26.59 -21.06 -27.81
N ASP A 403 -25.55 -21.45 -27.06
CA ASP A 403 -24.29 -20.68 -26.99
C ASP A 403 -23.56 -20.61 -28.34
N GLU A 404 -23.62 -21.69 -29.12
CA GLU A 404 -23.01 -21.77 -30.46
C GLU A 404 -23.86 -21.09 -31.55
N ALA A 405 -25.16 -20.91 -31.32
CA ALA A 405 -26.09 -20.35 -32.29
C ALA A 405 -26.12 -18.82 -32.22
N GLY A 406 -25.98 -18.15 -33.36
CA GLY A 406 -26.00 -16.69 -33.43
C GLY A 406 -27.35 -16.02 -33.10
N ASP A 407 -28.43 -16.80 -32.99
CA ASP A 407 -29.76 -16.35 -32.55
C ASP A 407 -30.14 -16.89 -31.16
N HIS A 408 -29.20 -17.55 -30.48
CA HIS A 408 -29.37 -18.22 -29.20
C HIS A 408 -30.55 -19.21 -29.14
N LEU A 409 -31.01 -19.69 -30.31
CA LEU A 409 -32.21 -20.51 -30.48
C LEU A 409 -33.44 -19.91 -29.77
N LEU A 410 -33.53 -18.58 -29.67
CA LEU A 410 -34.56 -17.89 -28.89
C LEU A 410 -35.98 -18.24 -29.35
N GLY A 411 -36.20 -18.48 -30.65
CA GLY A 411 -37.50 -18.92 -31.16
C GLY A 411 -37.95 -20.28 -30.62
N GLU A 412 -37.06 -21.25 -30.52
CA GLU A 412 -37.34 -22.58 -29.96
C GLU A 412 -37.56 -22.49 -28.44
N ARG A 413 -36.71 -21.72 -27.75
CA ARG A 413 -36.77 -21.55 -26.30
C ARG A 413 -38.00 -20.79 -25.84
N LEU A 414 -38.45 -19.78 -26.59
CA LEU A 414 -39.71 -19.10 -26.32
C LEU A 414 -40.93 -20.01 -26.55
N ASP A 415 -40.91 -20.91 -27.55
CA ASP A 415 -41.99 -21.90 -27.74
C ASP A 415 -42.00 -22.95 -26.60
N ALA A 416 -40.82 -23.36 -26.14
CA ALA A 416 -40.68 -24.21 -24.96
C ALA A 416 -41.18 -23.51 -23.69
N LEU A 417 -40.88 -22.22 -23.52
CA LEU A 417 -41.42 -21.40 -22.44
C LEU A 417 -42.95 -21.34 -22.49
N MET A 418 -43.54 -21.07 -23.66
CA MET A 418 -45.00 -21.05 -23.80
C MET A 418 -45.63 -22.39 -23.42
N THR A 419 -44.97 -23.50 -23.75
CA THR A 419 -45.40 -24.86 -23.33
C THR A 419 -45.31 -25.03 -21.81
N PHE A 420 -44.24 -24.53 -21.19
CA PHE A 420 -44.11 -24.51 -19.73
C PHE A 420 -45.21 -23.68 -19.06
N LEU A 421 -45.57 -22.52 -19.62
CA LEU A 421 -46.67 -21.67 -19.12
C LEU A 421 -48.03 -22.40 -19.20
N ASP A 422 -48.27 -23.12 -20.30
CA ASP A 422 -49.48 -23.95 -20.46
C ASP A 422 -49.55 -25.03 -19.36
N ASP A 423 -48.43 -25.69 -19.06
CA ASP A 423 -48.34 -26.76 -18.06
C ASP A 423 -48.26 -26.27 -16.60
N THR A 424 -48.09 -24.96 -16.39
CA THR A 424 -47.93 -24.37 -15.05
C THR A 424 -49.23 -24.49 -14.25
N PRO A 425 -49.22 -25.10 -13.04
CA PRO A 425 -50.42 -25.23 -12.21
C PRO A 425 -51.08 -23.88 -11.93
N ARG A 426 -52.41 -23.88 -11.91
CA ARG A 426 -53.18 -22.69 -11.58
C ARG A 426 -53.38 -22.57 -10.08
N THR A 427 -53.32 -21.35 -9.57
CA THR A 427 -53.46 -21.04 -8.14
C THR A 427 -54.85 -20.47 -7.81
N ASP A 428 -55.27 -20.59 -6.56
CA ASP A 428 -56.57 -20.07 -6.14
C ASP A 428 -56.64 -18.54 -6.16
N ARG A 429 -55.50 -17.86 -5.99
CA ARG A 429 -55.41 -16.40 -5.97
C ARG A 429 -54.39 -15.91 -7.00
N PRO A 430 -54.60 -14.72 -7.61
CA PRO A 430 -53.57 -14.05 -8.38
C PRO A 430 -52.27 -13.98 -7.60
N TRP A 431 -51.17 -14.29 -8.29
CA TRP A 431 -49.83 -14.09 -7.76
C TRP A 431 -49.18 -12.93 -8.52
N SER A 432 -48.55 -12.04 -7.78
CA SER A 432 -47.66 -11.04 -8.36
C SER A 432 -46.32 -11.19 -7.68
N GLU A 433 -45.27 -11.36 -8.48
CA GLU A 433 -43.93 -11.32 -7.96
C GLU A 433 -43.68 -9.96 -7.28
N PRO A 434 -43.11 -9.95 -6.06
CA PRO A 434 -42.71 -8.72 -5.42
C PRO A 434 -41.64 -8.05 -6.29
N ALA A 435 -41.74 -6.74 -6.46
CA ALA A 435 -40.72 -5.99 -7.18
C ALA A 435 -39.35 -6.22 -6.53
N PRO A 436 -38.30 -6.49 -7.32
CA PRO A 436 -36.95 -6.58 -6.78
C PRO A 436 -36.56 -5.30 -6.04
N PRO A 437 -35.55 -5.35 -5.14
CA PRO A 437 -35.00 -4.14 -4.56
C PRO A 437 -34.58 -3.18 -5.67
N ALA A 438 -34.89 -1.90 -5.53
CA ALA A 438 -34.55 -0.89 -6.53
C ALA A 438 -33.05 -0.95 -6.88
N PRO A 439 -32.70 -0.72 -8.16
CA PRO A 439 -31.31 -0.78 -8.57
C PRO A 439 -30.52 0.32 -7.85
N PRO A 440 -29.19 0.18 -7.73
CA PRO A 440 -28.36 1.24 -7.20
C PRO A 440 -28.65 2.56 -7.93
N SER A 441 -28.66 3.65 -7.17
CA SER A 441 -28.92 4.97 -7.76
C SER A 441 -27.81 5.29 -8.76
N ALA A 442 -28.18 5.51 -10.03
CA ALA A 442 -27.25 5.82 -11.11
C ALA A 442 -26.32 7.00 -10.76
N THR A 443 -26.82 7.98 -10.02
CA THR A 443 -26.04 9.15 -9.55
C THR A 443 -24.96 8.83 -8.53
N ARG A 444 -25.05 7.69 -7.81
CA ARG A 444 -24.03 7.26 -6.84
C ARG A 444 -23.02 6.29 -7.44
N GLU A 445 -23.31 5.65 -8.57
CA GLU A 445 -22.41 4.65 -9.19
C GLU A 445 -21.08 5.28 -9.62
N THR A 446 -21.13 6.52 -10.11
CA THR A 446 -19.95 7.28 -10.52
C THR A 446 -19.41 8.19 -9.42
N ALA A 447 -20.10 8.32 -8.29
CA ALA A 447 -19.68 9.17 -7.19
C ALA A 447 -18.74 8.41 -6.26
N LEU A 448 -17.54 8.96 -6.06
CA LEU A 448 -16.58 8.39 -5.13
C LEU A 448 -17.02 8.65 -3.68
N PRO A 449 -16.79 7.68 -2.77
CA PRO A 449 -16.94 7.92 -1.34
C PRO A 449 -16.09 9.12 -0.88
N ALA A 450 -16.56 9.83 0.14
CA ALA A 450 -15.80 10.93 0.72
C ALA A 450 -14.43 10.45 1.22
N LEU A 451 -13.37 11.26 1.08
CA LEU A 451 -12.01 10.93 1.49
C LEU A 451 -11.88 10.52 2.98
N PHE A 452 -12.73 11.10 3.84
CA PHE A 452 -12.77 10.81 5.27
C PHE A 452 -13.89 9.81 5.61
N SER A 453 -14.09 8.81 4.76
CA SER A 453 -15.08 7.74 4.95
C SER A 453 -14.47 6.38 4.66
N THR A 454 -15.24 5.29 4.83
CA THR A 454 -14.80 3.91 4.52
C THR A 454 -13.49 3.52 5.25
N ASP A 455 -12.42 3.27 4.50
CA ASP A 455 -11.13 2.76 4.99
C ASP A 455 -10.25 3.81 5.66
N PHE A 456 -10.72 5.06 5.71
CA PHE A 456 -10.12 6.09 6.55
C PHE A 456 -10.00 5.63 8.01
N TRP A 457 -11.04 5.01 8.58
CA TRP A 457 -11.07 4.59 9.98
C TRP A 457 -10.07 3.46 10.31
N PRO A 458 -10.02 2.35 9.55
CA PRO A 458 -8.92 1.38 9.63
C PRO A 458 -7.55 2.02 9.50
N GLY A 459 -7.39 2.99 8.59
CA GLY A 459 -6.14 3.72 8.39
C GLY A 459 -5.65 4.43 9.66
N LEU A 460 -6.55 5.08 10.40
CA LEU A 460 -6.22 5.74 11.68
C LEU A 460 -5.63 4.75 12.70
N LEU A 461 -6.18 3.55 12.79
CA LEU A 461 -5.70 2.50 13.69
C LEU A 461 -4.31 2.01 13.29
N VAL A 462 -4.11 1.72 12.00
CA VAL A 462 -2.81 1.29 11.46
C VAL A 462 -1.75 2.37 11.67
N GLY A 463 -2.10 3.65 11.45
CA GLY A 463 -1.20 4.77 11.74
C GLY A 463 -0.76 4.83 13.21
N ALA A 464 -1.68 4.58 14.16
CA ALA A 464 -1.34 4.53 15.58
C ALA A 464 -0.38 3.36 15.92
N PHE A 465 -0.62 2.17 15.36
CA PHE A 465 0.28 1.03 15.53
C PHE A 465 1.66 1.28 14.92
N ALA A 466 1.71 1.85 13.71
CA ALA A 466 2.96 2.22 13.05
C ALA A 466 3.76 3.24 13.89
N ALA A 467 3.09 4.23 14.49
CA ALA A 467 3.72 5.20 15.37
C ALA A 467 4.30 4.56 16.65
N LEU A 468 3.58 3.62 17.26
CA LEU A 468 4.06 2.86 18.41
C LEU A 468 5.29 2.01 18.06
N LEU A 469 5.23 1.30 16.92
CA LEU A 469 6.34 0.48 16.43
C LEU A 469 7.58 1.32 16.15
N LEU A 470 7.45 2.41 15.39
CA LEU A 470 8.54 3.35 15.11
C LEU A 470 9.13 3.91 16.41
N SER A 471 8.28 4.32 17.35
CA SER A 471 8.71 4.88 18.64
C SER A 471 9.43 3.84 19.50
N SER A 472 8.99 2.58 19.49
CA SER A 472 9.65 1.48 20.19
C SER A 472 11.04 1.17 19.61
N LEU A 473 11.20 1.24 18.28
CA LEU A 473 12.50 1.08 17.61
C LEU A 473 13.46 2.21 18.01
N VAL A 474 12.98 3.46 18.00
CA VAL A 474 13.78 4.63 18.44
C VAL A 474 14.15 4.52 19.92
N ALA A 475 13.23 4.10 20.78
CA ALA A 475 13.50 3.87 22.20
C ALA A 475 14.54 2.75 22.41
N GLY A 476 14.43 1.64 21.66
CA GLY A 476 15.38 0.54 21.69
C GLY A 476 16.78 0.96 21.26
N ALA A 477 16.90 1.65 20.12
CA ALA A 477 18.19 2.14 19.62
C ALA A 477 18.85 3.13 20.60
N THR A 478 18.09 4.07 21.17
CA THR A 478 18.62 5.04 22.15
C THR A 478 19.05 4.37 23.47
N TRP A 479 18.38 3.30 23.89
CA TRP A 479 18.76 2.51 25.05
C TRP A 479 20.09 1.76 24.81
N ILE A 480 20.25 1.12 23.65
CA ILE A 480 21.50 0.43 23.25
C ILE A 480 22.68 1.40 23.24
N VAL A 481 22.55 2.56 22.59
CA VAL A 481 23.61 3.59 22.50
C VAL A 481 24.01 4.10 23.90
N ARG A 482 23.03 4.33 24.79
CA ARG A 482 23.30 4.73 26.17
C ARG A 482 24.01 3.64 26.96
N GLY A 483 23.64 2.37 26.78
CA GLY A 483 24.30 1.22 27.40
C GLY A 483 25.77 1.10 26.98
N LEU A 484 26.05 1.23 25.68
CA LEU A 484 27.41 1.18 25.14
C LEU A 484 28.28 2.33 25.66
N ARG A 485 27.74 3.56 25.74
CA ARG A 485 28.47 4.72 26.28
C ARG A 485 28.83 4.54 27.77
N ARG A 486 27.95 3.94 28.58
CA ARG A 486 28.23 3.67 29.99
C ARG A 486 29.31 2.60 30.23
N ARG A 487 29.59 1.75 29.23
CA ARG A 487 30.61 0.69 29.31
C ARG A 487 32.03 1.15 28.94
N ARG A 488 32.22 2.38 28.44
CA ARG A 488 33.58 2.91 28.20
C ARG A 488 34.24 3.32 29.53
N SER A 489 35.35 2.66 29.87
CA SER A 489 36.16 2.95 31.06
C SER A 489 36.71 4.38 31.05
N PRO A 490 36.83 5.06 32.21
CA PRO A 490 37.44 6.39 32.29
C PRO A 490 38.92 6.34 31.88
N VAL A 491 39.37 7.40 31.20
CA VAL A 491 40.78 7.60 30.82
C VAL A 491 41.61 7.95 32.07
N PRO A 492 42.82 7.41 32.28
CA PRO A 492 43.67 7.77 33.41
C PRO A 492 43.97 9.28 33.44
N GLU A 493 43.92 9.90 34.62
CA GLU A 493 44.23 11.33 34.76
C GLU A 493 45.75 11.60 34.70
N PRO A 494 46.17 12.79 34.23
CA PRO A 494 47.56 13.25 34.29
C PRO A 494 48.04 13.44 35.73
N SER A 495 49.31 13.10 36.02
CA SER A 495 49.88 13.15 37.38
C SER A 495 49.79 14.54 38.05
N GLY A 496 49.78 15.62 37.28
CA GLY A 496 49.69 16.99 37.79
C GLY A 496 48.32 17.41 38.34
N SER A 497 47.22 16.75 37.94
CA SER A 497 45.87 17.07 38.45
C SER A 497 45.51 16.29 39.71
N LEU A 498 46.22 15.19 39.99
CA LEU A 498 45.90 14.26 41.08
C LEU A 498 45.83 14.90 42.48
N PRO A 499 46.72 15.83 42.88
CA PRO A 499 46.64 16.47 44.20
C PRO A 499 45.38 17.34 44.40
N LEU A 500 44.69 17.70 43.31
CA LEU A 500 43.46 18.49 43.32
C LEU A 500 42.21 17.62 43.20
N THR A 501 42.31 16.46 42.55
CA THR A 501 41.16 15.59 42.24
C THR A 501 41.05 14.36 43.13
N ALA A 502 42.15 13.90 43.74
CA ALA A 502 42.14 12.69 44.55
C ALA A 502 41.45 12.93 45.91
N PRO A 503 40.42 12.13 46.26
CA PRO A 503 39.73 12.27 47.53
C PRO A 503 40.62 11.83 48.70
N THR A 504 40.44 12.48 49.85
CA THR A 504 41.05 12.11 51.13
C THR A 504 40.34 10.92 51.78
N GLU A 505 39.05 10.73 51.47
CA GLU A 505 38.19 9.65 51.97
C GLU A 505 37.53 8.90 50.79
N PRO A 506 38.28 8.15 49.97
CA PRO A 506 37.73 7.48 48.80
C PRO A 506 36.67 6.43 49.17
N SER A 507 35.72 6.19 48.27
CA SER A 507 34.83 5.02 48.34
C SER A 507 35.49 3.81 47.68
N VAL A 508 35.14 2.59 48.11
CA VAL A 508 35.66 1.36 47.50
C VAL A 508 35.35 1.31 45.99
N SER A 509 34.17 1.80 45.57
CA SER A 509 33.80 1.89 44.15
C SER A 509 34.68 2.86 43.35
N TYR A 510 35.13 3.97 43.96
CA TYR A 510 36.12 4.85 43.36
C TYR A 510 37.46 4.12 43.21
N LEU A 511 37.95 3.48 44.27
CA LEU A 511 39.22 2.74 44.24
C LEU A 511 39.23 1.63 43.19
N ARG A 512 38.17 0.82 43.09
CA ARG A 512 38.07 -0.25 42.07
C ARG A 512 38.11 0.29 40.65
N ARG A 513 37.36 1.37 40.37
CA ARG A 513 37.34 1.99 39.03
C ARG A 513 38.69 2.58 38.68
N THR A 514 39.33 3.28 39.61
CA THR A 514 40.63 3.93 39.40
C THR A 514 41.75 2.89 39.30
N ALA A 515 41.79 1.88 40.18
CA ALA A 515 42.76 0.78 40.12
C ALA A 515 42.69 0.04 38.79
N TYR A 516 41.48 -0.29 38.32
CA TYR A 516 41.32 -0.93 37.02
C TYR A 516 41.82 -0.06 35.86
N ALA A 517 41.43 1.23 35.84
CA ALA A 517 41.82 2.13 34.77
C ALA A 517 43.34 2.34 34.73
N GLU A 518 43.97 2.53 35.89
CA GLU A 518 45.40 2.74 36.03
C GLU A 518 46.21 1.48 35.68
N LEU A 519 45.81 0.31 36.21
CA LEU A 519 46.48 -0.96 35.95
C LEU A 519 46.35 -1.40 34.49
N THR A 520 45.15 -1.26 33.89
CA THR A 520 44.95 -1.59 32.47
C THR A 520 45.75 -0.66 31.57
N ALA A 521 45.82 0.64 31.91
CA ALA A 521 46.63 1.59 31.16
C ALA A 521 48.12 1.28 31.26
N LEU A 522 48.62 0.86 32.43
CA LEU A 522 49.99 0.40 32.57
C LEU A 522 50.24 -0.88 31.75
N ALA A 523 49.43 -1.92 31.94
CA ALA A 523 49.58 -3.21 31.26
C ALA A 523 49.55 -3.08 29.73
N SER A 524 48.69 -2.22 29.18
CA SER A 524 48.60 -1.99 27.73
C SER A 524 49.89 -1.44 27.09
N ARG A 525 50.80 -0.86 27.88
CA ARG A 525 52.07 -0.30 27.40
C ARG A 525 53.20 -1.32 27.34
N PHE A 526 53.06 -2.48 27.96
CA PHE A 526 54.07 -3.55 27.95
C PHE A 526 53.84 -4.60 26.86
N GLY A 527 52.85 -4.42 26.00
CA GLY A 527 52.65 -5.30 24.84
C GLY A 527 53.63 -5.07 23.68
N ASP A 528 54.57 -4.12 23.78
CA ASP A 528 55.21 -3.54 22.57
C ASP A 528 56.73 -3.18 22.67
N THR A 529 57.46 -3.42 23.78
CA THR A 529 58.91 -3.09 23.83
C THR A 529 59.68 -3.87 24.91
N ASP A 530 60.93 -4.24 24.61
CA ASP A 530 61.77 -5.20 25.37
C ASP A 530 62.79 -4.61 26.37
N ASP A 531 62.77 -3.31 26.72
CA ASP A 531 63.84 -2.75 27.59
C ASP A 531 63.34 -1.69 28.59
N ARG A 532 62.61 -2.12 29.64
CA ARG A 532 62.19 -1.26 30.77
C ARG A 532 62.06 -2.02 32.10
N GLU A 533 63.13 -2.68 32.55
CA GLU A 533 63.18 -3.49 33.79
C GLU A 533 62.47 -2.84 34.99
N ARG A 534 62.73 -1.56 35.27
CA ARG A 534 62.15 -0.86 36.43
C ARG A 534 60.64 -0.66 36.34
N ALA A 535 60.09 -0.46 35.15
CA ALA A 535 58.65 -0.30 34.98
C ALA A 535 57.93 -1.65 35.04
N TRP A 536 58.61 -2.73 34.62
CA TRP A 536 58.12 -4.10 34.74
C TRP A 536 57.99 -4.52 36.20
N ASP A 537 58.96 -4.20 37.07
CA ASP A 537 58.86 -4.45 38.51
C ASP A 537 57.61 -3.84 39.15
N HIS A 538 57.21 -2.65 38.70
CA HIS A 538 55.99 -2.00 39.18
C HIS A 538 54.71 -2.72 38.69
N LEU A 539 54.70 -3.19 37.43
CA LEU A 539 53.57 -3.95 36.89
C LEU A 539 53.47 -5.32 37.55
N ASP A 540 54.59 -6.03 37.69
CA ASP A 540 54.70 -7.33 38.33
C ASP A 540 54.18 -7.28 39.78
N ALA A 541 54.67 -6.33 40.57
CA ALA A 541 54.17 -6.11 41.93
C ALA A 541 52.67 -5.77 41.97
N ALA A 542 52.18 -4.96 41.02
CA ALA A 542 50.76 -4.63 40.96
C ALA A 542 49.90 -5.84 40.58
N LEU A 543 50.40 -6.73 39.70
CA LEU A 543 49.74 -7.97 39.30
C LEU A 543 49.74 -9.03 40.41
N LEU A 544 50.81 -9.12 41.20
CA LEU A 544 50.87 -10.00 42.38
C LEU A 544 49.76 -9.68 43.39
N LEU A 545 49.47 -8.40 43.60
CA LEU A 545 48.38 -7.95 44.48
C LEU A 545 46.96 -8.32 43.98
N VAL A 546 46.84 -8.77 42.74
CA VAL A 546 45.54 -9.03 42.08
C VAL A 546 45.51 -10.43 41.45
N ASP A 547 46.33 -11.35 41.95
CA ASP A 547 46.42 -12.74 41.49
C ASP A 547 46.71 -12.89 39.98
N GLY A 548 47.44 -11.93 39.39
CA GLY A 548 47.79 -11.92 37.97
C GLY A 548 46.68 -11.46 37.01
N ASP A 549 45.46 -11.20 37.49
CA ASP A 549 44.33 -10.74 36.66
C ASP A 549 43.97 -9.27 36.97
N PRO A 550 44.20 -8.33 36.03
CA PRO A 550 43.75 -6.95 36.18
C PRO A 550 42.24 -6.80 36.43
N GLY A 551 41.42 -7.78 36.02
CA GLY A 551 39.98 -7.85 36.26
C GLY A 551 39.60 -8.07 37.73
N ARG A 552 40.50 -8.64 38.54
CA ARG A 552 40.29 -8.97 39.95
C ARG A 552 39.97 -7.73 40.79
N VAL A 553 40.55 -6.56 40.47
CA VAL A 553 40.24 -5.29 41.17
C VAL A 553 38.78 -4.86 41.06
N ARG A 554 38.01 -5.40 40.10
CA ARG A 554 36.56 -5.12 39.97
C ARG A 554 35.69 -6.06 40.81
N GLN A 555 36.24 -7.18 41.28
CA GLN A 555 35.50 -8.19 42.02
C GLN A 555 35.33 -7.77 43.50
N PRO A 556 34.26 -8.21 44.18
CA PRO A 556 34.15 -8.12 45.63
C PRO A 556 35.19 -9.04 46.28
N GLY A 557 36.04 -8.52 47.18
CA GLY A 557 37.05 -9.30 47.90
C GLY A 557 38.38 -8.58 48.10
N THR A 558 38.78 -7.70 47.17
CA THR A 558 39.99 -6.87 47.35
C THR A 558 39.73 -5.74 48.34
N ASP A 559 40.56 -5.67 49.38
CA ASP A 559 40.48 -4.63 50.41
C ASP A 559 40.93 -3.26 49.86
N ALA A 560 40.57 -2.20 50.58
CA ALA A 560 40.85 -0.83 50.15
C ALA A 560 42.34 -0.50 50.13
N ALA A 561 43.15 -1.10 51.01
CA ALA A 561 44.59 -0.86 51.09
C ALA A 561 45.30 -1.45 49.87
N THR A 562 44.95 -2.67 49.49
CA THR A 562 45.43 -3.34 48.28
C THR A 562 45.07 -2.57 47.02
N LEU A 563 43.83 -2.07 46.89
CA LEU A 563 43.42 -1.25 45.73
C LEU A 563 44.24 0.04 45.62
N VAL A 564 44.57 0.69 46.73
CA VAL A 564 45.44 1.88 46.72
C VAL A 564 46.87 1.52 46.33
N ALA A 565 47.41 0.40 46.83
CA ALA A 565 48.73 -0.07 46.46
C ALA A 565 48.83 -0.33 44.94
N VAL A 566 47.81 -0.98 44.36
CA VAL A 566 47.70 -1.18 42.91
C VAL A 566 47.68 0.16 42.16
N ILE A 567 46.91 1.15 42.61
CA ILE A 567 46.88 2.49 41.99
C ILE A 567 48.26 3.15 42.03
N VAL A 568 48.94 3.09 43.18
CA VAL A 568 50.25 3.72 43.38
C VAL A 568 51.30 3.05 42.50
N LEU A 569 51.37 1.72 42.48
CA LEU A 569 52.28 0.95 41.63
C LEU A 569 51.99 1.18 40.14
N ALA A 570 50.72 1.18 39.74
CA ALA A 570 50.33 1.44 38.37
C ALA A 570 50.79 2.84 37.90
N ARG A 571 50.63 3.86 38.75
CA ARG A 571 51.09 5.23 38.46
C ARG A 571 52.61 5.35 38.44
N ALA A 572 53.30 4.68 39.37
CA ALA A 572 54.76 4.64 39.40
C ALA A 572 55.33 4.00 38.12
N GLY A 573 54.75 2.86 37.71
CA GLY A 573 55.06 2.21 36.44
C GLY A 573 54.85 3.14 35.25
N ARG A 574 53.71 3.86 35.19
CA ARG A 574 53.46 4.84 34.12
C ARG A 574 54.45 5.99 34.11
N ALA A 575 54.87 6.46 35.29
CA ALA A 575 55.89 7.51 35.41
C ALA A 575 57.28 7.02 34.97
N ALA A 576 57.66 5.80 35.35
CA ALA A 576 58.88 5.15 34.86
C ALA A 576 58.86 4.97 33.33
N LEU A 577 57.72 4.58 32.75
CA LEU A 577 57.53 4.52 31.29
C LEU A 577 57.62 5.89 30.61
N ALA A 578 57.32 6.98 31.32
CA ALA A 578 57.41 8.34 30.81
C ALA A 578 58.83 8.95 30.94
N GLY A 579 59.79 8.19 31.47
CA GLY A 579 61.17 8.66 31.70
C GLY A 579 61.35 9.48 32.98
N ASP A 580 60.34 9.50 33.86
CA ASP A 580 60.35 10.23 35.13
C ASP A 580 60.09 9.25 36.30
N PRO A 581 61.05 8.36 36.64
CA PRO A 581 60.86 7.38 37.70
C PRO A 581 60.79 8.09 39.05
N ALA A 582 59.58 8.15 39.61
CA ALA A 582 59.38 8.69 40.95
C ALA A 582 59.66 7.62 42.00
N ASP A 583 60.78 7.73 42.72
CA ASP A 583 61.13 6.78 43.78
C ASP A 583 60.27 6.93 45.05
N LEU A 584 59.57 8.07 45.18
CA LEU A 584 58.74 8.43 46.33
C LEU A 584 57.37 8.95 45.87
N CYS A 585 56.31 8.57 46.58
CA CYS A 585 54.98 9.17 46.42
C CYS A 585 54.59 9.95 47.68
N CYS A 586 53.53 10.76 47.59
CA CYS A 586 53.09 11.59 48.70
C CYS A 586 52.62 10.73 49.89
N GLY A 587 53.36 10.79 51.00
CA GLY A 587 53.05 10.12 52.25
C GLY A 587 51.88 10.74 53.03
N VAL A 588 51.37 11.91 52.63
CA VAL A 588 50.12 12.46 53.18
C VAL A 588 48.91 11.78 52.53
N ASN A 589 48.90 11.70 51.21
CA ASN A 589 47.92 10.93 50.45
C ASN A 589 48.61 10.28 49.24
N PRO A 590 48.85 8.95 49.27
CA PRO A 590 49.50 8.25 48.16
C PRO A 590 48.79 8.42 46.81
N LEU A 591 47.49 8.74 46.80
CA LEU A 591 46.73 9.02 45.57
C LEU A 591 47.09 10.37 44.92
N HIS A 592 47.88 11.23 45.55
CA HIS A 592 48.38 12.48 44.96
C HIS A 592 49.52 12.28 43.96
N GLY A 593 50.11 11.08 43.91
CA GLY A 593 51.22 10.78 42.99
C GLY A 593 52.60 11.15 43.56
N PRO A 594 53.58 11.52 42.70
CA PRO A 594 54.99 11.63 43.07
C PRO A 594 55.25 12.70 44.12
N ALA A 595 56.23 12.45 45.01
CA ALA A 595 56.66 13.40 46.02
C ALA A 595 57.77 14.32 45.48
N ALA A 596 57.73 15.59 45.87
CA ALA A 596 58.71 16.59 45.48
C ALA A 596 59.83 16.76 46.52
N ARG A 597 59.53 16.59 47.82
CA ARG A 597 60.49 16.75 48.92
C ARG A 597 60.07 15.95 50.15
N ARG A 598 60.98 15.73 51.11
CA ARG A 598 60.63 15.24 52.45
C ARG A 598 60.43 16.42 53.41
N HIS A 599 59.39 16.36 54.22
CA HIS A 599 59.08 17.42 55.19
C HIS A 599 58.48 16.86 56.48
N HIS A 600 58.74 17.51 57.62
CA HIS A 600 58.09 17.16 58.88
C HIS A 600 56.65 17.65 58.87
N VAL A 601 55.71 16.72 58.69
CA VAL A 601 54.28 17.03 58.65
C VAL A 601 53.60 16.62 59.95
N ARG A 602 52.61 17.41 60.35
CA ARG A 602 51.74 17.08 61.49
C ARG A 602 50.76 15.99 61.07
N VAL A 603 50.73 14.89 61.82
CA VAL A 603 49.93 13.70 61.49
C VAL A 603 48.67 13.53 62.34
N SER A 604 48.53 14.29 63.43
CA SER A 604 47.33 14.31 64.27
C SER A 604 46.79 15.74 64.46
N ALA A 605 45.47 15.88 64.45
CA ALA A 605 44.80 17.12 64.86
C ALA A 605 44.88 17.32 66.38
N GLU A 606 44.86 16.22 67.13
CA GLU A 606 44.96 16.18 68.59
C GLU A 606 46.41 15.83 68.97
N GLY A 607 47.21 16.86 69.27
CA GLY A 607 48.64 16.74 69.62
C GLY A 607 49.63 17.23 68.56
N ASN A 608 50.90 17.40 68.96
CA ASN A 608 52.00 17.93 68.15
C ASN A 608 52.87 16.84 67.49
N SER A 609 52.34 15.65 67.27
CA SER A 609 53.08 14.56 66.62
C SER A 609 53.43 14.93 65.17
N ARG A 610 54.73 14.98 64.87
CA ARG A 610 55.27 15.27 63.54
C ARG A 610 56.03 14.05 63.02
N ARG A 611 55.82 13.70 61.76
CA ARG A 611 56.56 12.63 61.06
C ARG A 611 57.24 13.20 59.82
N LEU A 612 58.45 12.74 59.52
CA LEU A 612 59.15 13.09 58.28
C LEU A 612 58.56 12.24 57.15
N LEU A 613 57.72 12.83 56.29
CA LEU A 613 57.07 12.14 55.18
C LEU A 613 57.50 12.74 53.83
N PRO A 614 57.57 11.93 52.76
CA PRO A 614 57.61 12.45 51.40
C PRO A 614 56.30 13.18 51.09
N VAL A 615 56.35 14.38 50.51
CA VAL A 615 55.16 15.19 50.21
C VAL A 615 55.21 15.71 48.77
N CYS A 616 54.07 15.71 48.08
CA CYS A 616 53.95 16.43 46.81
C CYS A 616 54.03 17.95 47.06
N ALA A 617 54.27 18.74 46.02
CA ALA A 617 54.42 20.20 46.13
C ALA A 617 53.27 20.84 46.93
N LEU A 618 52.02 20.50 46.61
CA LEU A 618 50.84 21.03 47.29
C LEU A 618 50.79 20.70 48.79
N CYS A 619 51.07 19.45 49.16
CA CYS A 619 51.10 19.03 50.56
C CYS A 619 52.29 19.65 51.32
N GLY A 620 53.43 19.83 50.64
CA GLY A 620 54.59 20.50 51.19
C GLY A 620 54.35 21.98 51.46
N ASP A 621 53.66 22.67 50.56
CA ASP A 621 53.34 24.10 50.74
C ASP A 621 52.27 24.28 51.81
N THR A 622 51.27 23.37 51.86
CA THR A 622 50.27 23.34 52.94
C THR A 622 50.92 23.10 54.30
N ALA A 623 51.92 22.21 54.38
CA ALA A 623 52.62 21.92 55.63
C ALA A 623 53.40 23.13 56.18
N VAL A 624 53.91 24.00 55.30
CA VAL A 624 54.62 25.23 55.68
C VAL A 624 53.64 26.35 56.01
N ALA A 625 52.66 26.61 55.14
CA ALA A 625 51.75 27.73 55.26
C ALA A 625 50.65 27.54 56.32
N ALA A 626 50.16 26.30 56.49
CA ALA A 626 49.05 25.98 57.37
C ALA A 626 49.16 24.54 57.91
N PRO A 627 50.14 24.25 58.81
CA PRO A 627 50.42 22.90 59.29
C PRO A 627 49.23 22.19 59.97
N GLY A 628 48.27 22.95 60.51
CA GLY A 628 47.03 22.43 61.10
C GLY A 628 46.06 21.81 60.09
N LEU A 629 46.19 22.09 58.79
CA LEU A 629 45.31 21.56 57.74
C LEU A 629 45.80 20.23 57.16
N VAL A 630 47.04 19.82 57.45
CA VAL A 630 47.63 18.59 56.91
C VAL A 630 46.91 17.32 57.39
N PRO A 631 46.49 17.19 58.66
CA PRO A 631 45.73 16.02 59.11
C PRO A 631 44.41 15.80 58.33
N GLY A 632 43.75 16.88 57.90
CA GLY A 632 42.53 16.81 57.08
C GLY A 632 42.77 16.36 55.63
N ARG A 633 44.03 16.34 55.19
CA ARG A 633 44.45 15.87 53.86
C ARG A 633 45.02 14.46 53.87
N LEU A 634 45.13 13.83 55.03
CA LEU A 634 45.62 12.46 55.15
C LEU A 634 44.63 11.49 54.50
N LEU A 635 45.14 10.54 53.72
CA LEU A 635 44.32 9.48 53.16
C LEU A 635 43.77 8.60 54.30
N LYS A 636 42.45 8.51 54.38
CA LYS A 636 41.76 7.61 55.30
C LYS A 636 41.00 6.52 54.57
N LEU A 637 41.25 5.27 54.94
CA LEU A 637 40.67 4.10 54.31
C LEU A 637 39.56 3.51 55.19
N PRO A 638 38.52 2.94 54.56
CA PRO A 638 37.53 2.16 55.30
C PRO A 638 38.15 0.86 55.81
N ASP A 639 37.98 0.56 57.10
CA ASP A 639 38.42 -0.71 57.70
C ASP A 639 37.28 -1.75 57.60
N PRO A 640 37.50 -2.90 56.94
CA PRO A 640 36.48 -3.94 56.83
C PRO A 640 36.10 -4.59 58.17
N SER A 641 36.96 -4.50 59.19
CA SER A 641 36.83 -5.17 60.50
C SER A 641 36.04 -4.36 61.54
N LEU A 642 35.97 -3.04 61.36
CA LEU A 642 35.47 -2.08 62.37
C LEU A 642 34.30 -1.20 61.89
N GLY A 643 33.62 -1.59 60.80
CA GLY A 643 32.42 -0.92 60.31
C GLY A 643 32.69 0.42 59.59
N ASN A 644 32.03 1.51 60.01
CA ASN A 644 32.13 2.84 59.35
C ASN A 644 33.35 3.67 59.79
N ALA A 645 34.23 3.13 60.64
CA ALA A 645 35.43 3.83 61.07
C ALA A 645 36.45 3.93 59.92
N ARG A 646 37.07 5.12 59.77
CA ARG A 646 38.11 5.37 58.77
C ARG A 646 39.40 5.76 59.48
N PHE A 647 40.47 5.04 59.20
CA PHE A 647 41.78 5.28 59.79
C PHE A 647 42.76 5.82 58.76
N PRO A 648 43.76 6.63 59.18
CA PRO A 648 44.88 6.97 58.32
C PRO A 648 45.53 5.70 57.75
N TYR A 649 45.90 5.72 56.47
CA TYR A 649 46.35 4.52 55.76
C TYR A 649 47.59 3.84 56.38
N TYR A 650 48.37 4.56 57.21
CA TYR A 650 49.56 4.04 57.89
C TYR A 650 49.27 3.40 59.26
N ASP A 651 48.06 3.56 59.80
CA ASP A 651 47.63 2.91 61.06
C ASP A 651 46.97 1.54 60.79
N VAL A 652 46.78 1.18 59.51
CA VAL A 652 46.36 -0.16 59.09
C VAL A 652 47.57 -1.08 59.22
N THR A 653 47.62 -1.88 60.29
CA THR A 653 48.84 -2.57 60.76
C THR A 653 49.32 -3.71 59.87
N ASP A 654 48.44 -4.28 59.05
CA ASP A 654 48.75 -5.42 58.19
C ASP A 654 48.47 -5.08 56.72
N GLY A 655 49.51 -4.75 55.97
CA GLY A 655 49.41 -4.53 54.52
C GLY A 655 50.59 -3.81 53.86
N PRO A 656 50.70 -3.88 52.53
CA PRO A 656 51.82 -3.32 51.76
C PRO A 656 51.91 -1.79 51.87
N LEU A 657 50.80 -1.10 52.19
CA LEU A 657 50.75 0.35 52.29
C LEU A 657 51.63 0.94 53.41
N THR A 658 52.00 0.15 54.41
CA THR A 658 52.91 0.58 55.49
C THR A 658 54.31 0.94 54.96
N ALA A 659 54.73 0.37 53.82
CA ALA A 659 56.01 0.63 53.18
C ALA A 659 56.03 1.90 52.31
N VAL A 660 54.86 2.46 51.98
CA VAL A 660 54.72 3.60 51.07
C VAL A 660 55.53 4.84 51.48
N PRO A 661 55.57 5.26 52.77
CA PRO A 661 56.40 6.38 53.20
C PRO A 661 57.91 6.18 53.00
N GLN A 662 58.35 4.92 52.91
CA GLN A 662 59.76 4.55 52.78
C GLN A 662 60.23 4.55 51.32
N GLY A 663 59.29 4.41 50.37
CA GLY A 663 59.52 4.53 48.93
C GLY A 663 58.89 3.40 48.12
N ILE A 664 58.85 3.58 46.79
CA ILE A 664 58.16 2.63 45.90
C ILE A 664 58.93 1.31 45.80
N ALA A 665 60.27 1.33 45.84
CA ALA A 665 61.07 0.10 45.92
C ALA A 665 60.74 -0.73 47.17
N ARG A 666 60.58 -0.08 48.33
CA ARG A 666 60.17 -0.75 49.57
C ARG A 666 58.75 -1.28 49.52
N LEU A 667 57.86 -0.59 48.80
CA LEU A 667 56.52 -1.09 48.53
C LEU A 667 56.57 -2.38 47.70
N ILE A 668 57.40 -2.44 46.64
CA ILE A 668 57.60 -3.64 45.83
C ILE A 668 58.14 -4.79 46.69
N ASP A 669 59.19 -4.55 47.47
CA ASP A 669 59.76 -5.56 48.38
C ASP A 669 58.69 -6.11 49.33
N LYS A 670 57.88 -5.22 49.92
CA LYS A 670 56.83 -5.61 50.88
C LYS A 670 55.71 -6.40 50.21
N VAL A 671 55.36 -6.07 48.97
CA VAL A 671 54.39 -6.83 48.18
C VAL A 671 54.92 -8.23 47.87
N ARG A 672 56.19 -8.35 47.45
CA ARG A 672 56.84 -9.65 47.19
C ARG A 672 56.92 -10.51 48.46
N GLU A 673 57.28 -9.90 49.59
CA GLU A 673 57.29 -10.56 50.91
C GLU A 673 55.88 -11.07 51.30
N THR A 674 54.85 -10.24 51.11
CA THR A 674 53.45 -10.61 51.43
C THR A 674 52.92 -11.70 50.50
N ALA A 675 53.42 -11.75 49.25
CA ALA A 675 53.08 -12.77 48.28
C ALA A 675 53.93 -14.07 48.38
N GLY A 676 54.93 -14.10 49.27
CA GLY A 676 55.83 -15.26 49.44
C GLY A 676 56.83 -15.48 48.31
N VAL A 677 57.16 -14.42 47.56
CA VAL A 677 58.14 -14.44 46.45
C VAL A 677 59.44 -13.79 46.94
N HIS A 678 60.57 -14.50 46.89
CA HIS A 678 61.90 -14.01 47.32
C HIS A 678 62.83 -13.74 46.15
#